data_AF-A0A9P6IDR0-F1
#
_entry.id   AF-A0A9P6IDR0-F1
#
_cell.length_a   1.000
_cell.length_b   1.000
_cell.length_c   1.000
_cell.angle_alpha   90.00
_cell.angle_beta   90.00
_cell.angle_gamma   90.00
#
_symmetry.space_group_name_H-M   'P 1'
#
loop_
_entity.id
_entity.type
_entity.pdbx_description
1 polymer ?
#
loop_
_entity_poly.entity_id
_entity_poly.type
_entity_poly.pdbx_seq_one_letter_code
_entity_poly.pdbx_strand_id
1 'polypeptide(L)'
;MPGNDLYDGEVEASPSSSASEGSYHDDPISEQLQPDGYRDEEAMTMAPQQQALPATPSISKPVIFRLYVSHFLSTWNSRLFEFGAVLFLASIYPGTLMPMSIYALVRGAVAVVLSPSIGSWIDRGNRLSVVRISIVGQRLAVAMSCGIFLVLERIRDLHGDVQNSLFAMVVSLACIEKLCSVMNLVSVERDWVVVITEGNEKARQELNARIRRIDLFCKLIGPLAISLIDGASTTIAIWVTLSMTLMSVVTEYLCIARVYQLVPALAQLRYQTPAPDDSTSNASVDSDASGTQRWTGRLKSKMQAVFPVSAIPFYFSHPALRPSLSLALLYFTVLSFSGQMITFLLSVGYNSFHIGIARTIGTVFELSATWAAPKLMDKIGPIRAGIWSLSWQMIWLAAGVSWFFADKSQNRSSSIEAVSGLVGGVILSRVGLWGYDLSAQTIIQGDVDEEHRGAFSTVEASMQSIFELLSYASTVVFSRPDQFQWPIVMSVGAIYLAGGLYASYVRKRRGHLFHAPPCLHFEVGLDDKSADKMTSSLRRVKTEVTSPTQEYNYSEDAAILRKNTDDGQFRGLPATRKTRWKILGKVLSRWAITMAVIVSIYVVVWVYSSKPVMSQKTKRQYNALITGLSIALGIAVASSLNHMVAELRWWILSRRYRSKSKVERILAADNLKHTIMLAVRSKRWTIHVAATGWLILSIGSQVGLAAVGLCYSTDTADKQALLVPGNVTISDMTTIGTGKVVKSNSKALGAQQYTANSYGIISQAYASADMSKVPSARAIYVASDPLMFCDDVYCKYVFHETSTSSIKDDDTNPMTVATNRSVNSTASCASWRVTSGGNGTTTNITVALENGGTQTIDIPYRGGTNQSTFMTNSEFDCGEGCSIVSVLEASDTAPWYYSCNVTVGQVANATRLEHELGMNLTDLAAAGIALQGYAVSSLLNDTNFQYQSYPAESVFGTPMEGNNGVMQVLLARFAIGVVAIAAENNADIILEGTMPLKGTKLNVSHWNMIHLILVLTASLQLTLGIAAAVIANRVVVPGEGAVEVAQVMRAMAIRERMANGDAGEKGSSGTKSNSLWIYRDTLVSKDDGIYDLHMEEQRFQPRDASGMIEMNQQLPISRQTTATK
;
A
#
# COMPACT_ATOMS: atom_id res chain seq x y z
N MET A 1 70.40 20.17 -6.89
CA MET A 1 71.21 20.48 -8.09
C MET A 1 70.51 21.59 -8.87
N PRO A 2 71.24 22.49 -9.56
CA PRO A 2 70.89 23.92 -9.57
C PRO A 2 70.45 24.48 -10.94
N GLY A 3 70.04 25.76 -10.96
CA GLY A 3 69.55 26.46 -12.16
C GLY A 3 69.16 27.94 -11.93
N ASN A 4 70.15 28.74 -11.52
CA ASN A 4 70.39 30.18 -11.73
C ASN A 4 69.61 30.90 -12.88
N ASP A 5 69.37 32.23 -12.91
CA ASP A 5 69.49 33.36 -11.94
C ASP A 5 68.37 34.43 -12.29
N LEU A 6 68.47 35.74 -12.63
CA LEU A 6 69.56 36.75 -12.76
C LEU A 6 69.01 38.21 -12.88
N TYR A 7 69.16 39.05 -11.82
CA TYR A 7 69.19 40.55 -11.80
C TYR A 7 67.90 41.33 -12.18
N ASP A 8 67.74 42.66 -12.00
CA ASP A 8 68.15 43.66 -10.97
C ASP A 8 67.35 44.97 -11.23
N GLY A 9 67.37 45.95 -10.30
CA GLY A 9 66.96 47.34 -10.61
C GLY A 9 66.43 48.17 -9.44
N GLU A 10 67.29 48.98 -8.82
CA GLU A 10 66.93 49.98 -7.78
C GLU A 10 66.64 51.38 -8.39
N VAL A 11 66.27 52.34 -7.52
CA VAL A 11 66.74 53.76 -7.44
C VAL A 11 65.62 54.75 -7.01
N GLU A 12 65.56 54.96 -5.69
CA GLU A 12 65.55 56.23 -4.93
C GLU A 12 64.62 57.47 -5.17
N ALA A 13 64.26 58.05 -4.01
CA ALA A 13 64.22 59.48 -3.63
C ALA A 13 63.09 60.45 -4.07
N SER A 14 62.18 60.74 -3.13
CA SER A 14 62.20 61.93 -2.21
C SER A 14 62.51 63.36 -2.72
N PRO A 15 62.10 64.44 -1.99
CA PRO A 15 60.95 64.62 -1.06
C PRO A 15 60.27 66.03 -1.06
N SER A 16 59.20 66.18 -0.27
CA SER A 16 58.77 67.43 0.43
C SER A 16 58.15 68.57 -0.44
N SER A 17 57.44 69.60 0.07
CA SER A 17 57.01 70.00 1.42
C SER A 17 55.77 70.94 1.39
N SER A 18 55.10 71.14 2.55
CA SER A 18 54.22 72.30 2.91
C SER A 18 52.87 72.49 2.14
N ALA A 19 51.87 73.26 2.62
CA ALA A 19 51.34 73.54 3.98
C ALA A 19 50.04 74.40 3.86
N SER A 20 49.13 74.36 4.85
CA SER A 20 48.08 75.38 5.18
C SER A 20 47.01 75.73 4.10
N GLU A 21 45.80 76.24 4.38
CA GLU A 21 44.96 76.34 5.60
C GLU A 21 43.48 76.64 5.21
N GLY A 22 42.51 76.14 5.98
CA GLY A 22 41.15 76.72 6.16
C GLY A 22 40.14 76.70 4.99
N SER A 23 38.88 77.17 5.16
CA SER A 23 38.02 77.26 6.37
C SER A 23 36.57 77.70 6.00
N TYR A 24 35.57 77.46 6.88
CA TYR A 24 34.15 77.93 6.84
C TYR A 24 33.26 77.46 5.66
N HIS A 25 31.92 77.42 5.71
CA HIS A 25 30.94 77.05 6.78
C HIS A 25 29.51 76.95 6.16
N ASP A 26 28.54 76.49 6.97
CA ASP A 26 27.07 76.70 6.89
C ASP A 26 26.20 76.06 5.77
N ASP A 27 25.18 75.31 6.24
CA ASP A 27 23.90 74.96 5.57
C ASP A 27 22.91 76.17 5.63
N PRO A 28 21.56 76.06 5.45
CA PRO A 28 20.70 75.03 4.82
C PRO A 28 19.66 75.62 3.82
N ILE A 29 18.67 74.81 3.40
CA ILE A 29 17.20 75.06 3.28
C ILE A 29 16.57 74.34 2.05
N SER A 30 15.24 74.24 2.03
CA SER A 30 14.42 73.14 1.51
C SER A 30 13.46 73.48 0.35
N GLU A 31 12.79 72.41 -0.13
CA GLU A 31 11.40 72.32 -0.64
C GLU A 31 11.06 72.15 -2.15
N GLN A 32 10.22 71.12 -2.36
CA GLN A 32 9.12 70.97 -3.35
C GLN A 32 9.35 70.67 -4.86
N LEU A 33 8.27 70.09 -5.42
CA LEU A 33 7.85 69.96 -6.85
C LEU A 33 8.41 68.83 -7.75
N GLN A 34 7.51 67.88 -8.04
CA GLN A 34 7.29 67.22 -9.36
C GLN A 34 6.39 68.12 -10.25
N PRO A 35 6.10 67.82 -11.55
CA PRO A 35 6.48 66.67 -12.40
C PRO A 35 7.03 67.04 -13.81
N ASP A 36 7.07 66.03 -14.70
CA ASP A 36 7.02 66.06 -16.19
C ASP A 36 8.22 66.58 -17.01
N GLY A 37 8.47 65.88 -18.13
CA GLY A 37 9.49 66.25 -19.14
C GLY A 37 9.83 65.10 -20.10
N TYR A 38 9.21 65.07 -21.29
CA TYR A 38 9.45 64.06 -22.34
C TYR A 38 10.07 64.75 -23.58
N ARG A 39 11.26 64.30 -24.03
CA ARG A 39 11.78 64.60 -25.38
C ARG A 39 12.86 63.60 -25.83
N ASP A 40 12.98 63.49 -27.15
CA ASP A 40 13.62 62.40 -27.90
C ASP A 40 15.02 62.75 -28.48
N GLU A 41 15.48 61.88 -29.38
CA GLU A 41 16.51 62.05 -30.43
C GLU A 41 18.00 61.68 -30.14
N GLU A 42 18.30 60.43 -30.52
CA GLU A 42 19.39 59.98 -31.42
C GLU A 42 20.83 60.54 -31.28
N ALA A 43 21.76 59.66 -30.89
CA ALA A 43 23.07 59.52 -31.55
C ALA A 43 23.76 58.18 -31.21
N MET A 44 23.69 57.17 -32.10
CA MET A 44 24.70 56.09 -32.11
C MET A 44 24.90 55.48 -33.52
N THR A 45 25.85 56.02 -34.26
CA THR A 45 26.22 55.55 -35.60
C THR A 45 27.14 54.33 -35.57
N MET A 46 26.77 53.30 -36.35
CA MET A 46 27.64 52.28 -36.97
C MET A 46 28.75 51.62 -36.12
N ALA A 47 28.47 50.40 -35.64
CA ALA A 47 29.50 49.37 -35.41
C ALA A 47 29.49 48.34 -36.57
N PRO A 48 30.59 47.61 -36.84
CA PRO A 48 30.72 46.81 -38.07
C PRO A 48 29.81 45.57 -38.16
N GLN A 49 29.40 45.20 -39.37
CA GLN A 49 28.85 43.87 -39.63
C GLN A 49 29.94 42.81 -39.52
N GLN A 50 29.88 41.93 -38.51
CA GLN A 50 30.75 40.75 -38.49
C GLN A 50 30.07 39.50 -37.91
N GLN A 51 29.62 38.66 -38.84
CA GLN A 51 29.30 37.23 -38.71
C GLN A 51 28.09 36.83 -37.81
N ALA A 52 27.39 35.78 -38.25
CA ALA A 52 26.25 35.24 -37.54
C ALA A 52 26.71 34.41 -36.32
N LEU A 53 26.10 34.68 -35.16
CA LEU A 53 26.30 33.89 -33.95
C LEU A 53 25.99 32.40 -34.20
N PRO A 54 26.87 31.47 -33.80
CA PRO A 54 26.62 30.03 -33.96
C PRO A 54 25.41 29.60 -33.11
N ALA A 55 24.72 28.56 -33.56
CA ALA A 55 23.51 28.05 -32.90
C ALA A 55 23.77 27.69 -31.43
N THR A 56 22.88 28.11 -30.53
CA THR A 56 22.97 27.89 -29.07
C THR A 56 23.30 26.42 -28.76
N PRO A 57 24.37 26.12 -28.00
CA PRO A 57 24.85 24.75 -27.83
C PRO A 57 23.79 23.88 -27.14
N SER A 58 23.33 22.85 -27.85
CA SER A 58 22.35 21.90 -27.30
C SER A 58 23.06 20.85 -26.45
N ILE A 59 22.85 20.90 -25.13
CA ILE A 59 23.44 19.97 -24.15
C ILE A 59 23.23 18.51 -24.59
N SER A 60 24.30 17.70 -24.55
CA SER A 60 24.27 16.38 -25.15
C SER A 60 23.29 15.44 -24.42
N LYS A 61 22.41 14.79 -25.19
CA LYS A 61 21.43 13.80 -24.70
C LYS A 61 22.04 12.71 -23.79
N PRO A 62 23.24 12.13 -24.06
CA PRO A 62 23.82 11.12 -23.17
C PRO A 62 24.33 11.67 -21.83
N VAL A 63 24.73 12.95 -21.74
CA VAL A 63 25.04 13.59 -20.45
C VAL A 63 23.77 13.74 -19.63
N ILE A 64 22.72 14.32 -20.23
CA ILE A 64 21.41 14.52 -19.60
C ILE A 64 20.84 13.20 -19.08
N PHE A 65 20.89 12.13 -19.89
CA PHE A 65 20.38 10.82 -19.50
C PHE A 65 21.14 10.21 -18.31
N ARG A 66 22.49 10.25 -18.33
CA ARG A 66 23.31 9.70 -17.23
C ARG A 66 23.15 10.48 -15.93
N LEU A 67 23.03 11.81 -16.01
CA LEU A 67 22.72 12.66 -14.86
C LEU A 67 21.38 12.28 -14.22
N TYR A 68 20.32 12.14 -15.02
CA TYR A 68 19.01 11.73 -14.51
C TYR A 68 18.98 10.29 -13.98
N VAL A 69 19.70 9.34 -14.58
CA VAL A 69 19.81 7.97 -14.06
C VAL A 69 20.50 7.96 -12.71
N SER A 70 21.61 8.69 -12.54
CA SER A 70 22.27 8.83 -11.24
C SER A 70 21.38 9.51 -10.20
N HIS A 71 20.77 10.66 -10.52
CA HIS A 71 19.90 11.39 -9.59
C HIS A 71 18.66 10.59 -9.20
N PHE A 72 18.06 9.85 -10.15
CA PHE A 72 16.96 8.92 -9.88
C PHE A 72 17.41 7.83 -8.92
N LEU A 73 18.52 7.12 -9.19
CA LEU A 73 19.02 6.07 -8.31
C LEU A 73 19.32 6.61 -6.90
N SER A 74 19.92 7.80 -6.78
CA SER A 74 20.20 8.40 -5.48
C SER A 74 18.95 8.73 -4.69
N THR A 75 18.03 9.47 -5.31
CA THR A 75 16.80 9.93 -4.65
C THR A 75 15.85 8.77 -4.37
N TRP A 76 15.80 7.76 -5.25
CA TRP A 76 15.06 6.53 -5.04
C TRP A 76 15.58 5.74 -3.83
N ASN A 77 16.88 5.42 -3.78
CA ASN A 77 17.47 4.71 -2.64
C ASN A 77 17.26 5.48 -1.34
N SER A 78 17.54 6.79 -1.31
CA SER A 78 17.43 7.59 -0.09
C SER A 78 16.01 7.65 0.45
N ARG A 79 15.00 7.89 -0.41
CA ARG A 79 13.59 7.96 0.03
C ARG A 79 12.99 6.59 0.36
N LEU A 80 13.49 5.53 -0.26
CA LEU A 80 13.09 4.16 0.05
C LEU A 80 13.69 3.70 1.39
N PHE A 81 14.98 3.96 1.66
CA PHE A 81 15.61 3.66 2.96
C PHE A 81 15.08 4.56 4.09
N GLU A 82 14.93 5.86 3.86
CA GLU A 82 14.40 6.83 4.85
C GLU A 82 12.99 6.45 5.34
N PHE A 83 12.21 5.73 4.54
CA PHE A 83 10.92 5.19 4.93
C PHE A 83 10.98 3.72 5.37
N GLY A 84 11.81 2.87 4.74
CA GLY A 84 11.98 1.48 5.12
C GLY A 84 12.53 1.32 6.55
N ALA A 85 13.52 2.13 6.93
CA ALA A 85 14.07 2.14 8.29
C ALA A 85 13.02 2.41 9.38
N VAL A 86 11.92 3.11 9.06
CA VAL A 86 10.77 3.29 9.96
C VAL A 86 10.06 1.98 10.23
N LEU A 87 9.75 1.23 9.16
CA LEU A 87 9.04 -0.05 9.22
C LEU A 87 9.92 -1.10 9.92
N PHE A 88 11.22 -1.11 9.60
CA PHE A 88 12.19 -2.01 10.23
C PHE A 88 12.30 -1.74 11.74
N LEU A 89 12.44 -0.47 12.16
CA LEU A 89 12.46 -0.11 13.59
C LEU A 89 11.14 -0.44 14.30
N ALA A 90 9.98 -0.27 13.64
CA ALA A 90 8.68 -0.63 14.21
C ALA A 90 8.47 -2.15 14.34
N SER A 91 9.05 -2.96 13.45
CA SER A 91 9.04 -4.43 13.52
C SER A 91 10.00 -4.98 14.59
N ILE A 92 11.17 -4.34 14.75
CA ILE A 92 12.20 -4.71 15.73
C ILE A 92 11.82 -4.28 17.15
N TYR A 93 11.17 -3.12 17.31
CA TYR A 93 10.76 -2.56 18.61
C TYR A 93 9.23 -2.41 18.71
N PRO A 94 8.46 -3.52 18.74
CA PRO A 94 7.02 -3.46 18.87
C PRO A 94 6.59 -2.84 20.21
N GLY A 95 5.44 -2.17 20.23
CA GLY A 95 4.86 -1.59 21.46
C GLY A 95 5.53 -0.30 21.96
N THR A 96 6.49 0.29 21.23
CA THR A 96 7.11 1.57 21.61
C THR A 96 7.36 2.49 20.41
N LEU A 97 7.15 3.79 20.61
CA LEU A 97 7.45 4.85 19.63
C LEU A 97 8.88 5.39 19.80
N MET A 98 9.56 5.07 20.90
CA MET A 98 10.80 5.74 21.33
C MET A 98 11.98 5.54 20.38
N PRO A 99 12.33 4.32 19.91
CA PRO A 99 13.50 4.12 19.03
C PRO A 99 13.32 4.84 17.69
N MET A 100 12.12 4.77 17.09
CA MET A 100 11.80 5.51 15.87
C MET A 100 11.84 7.03 16.07
N SER A 101 11.34 7.52 17.21
CA SER A 101 11.34 8.95 17.54
C SER A 101 12.75 9.49 17.76
N ILE A 102 13.61 8.76 18.47
CA ILE A 102 15.03 9.10 18.66
C ILE A 102 15.77 9.10 17.31
N TYR A 103 15.55 8.07 16.48
CA TYR A 103 16.14 7.97 15.15
C TYR A 103 15.82 9.19 14.30
N ALA A 104 14.55 9.60 14.22
CA ALA A 104 14.13 10.78 13.45
C ALA A 104 14.65 12.10 14.05
N LEU A 105 14.55 12.26 15.38
CA LEU A 105 15.00 13.46 16.10
C LEU A 105 16.49 13.73 15.86
N VAL A 106 17.35 12.73 16.07
CA VAL A 106 18.81 12.88 15.92
C VAL A 106 19.19 13.06 14.45
N ARG A 107 18.63 12.25 13.53
CA ARG A 107 18.83 12.38 12.08
C ARG A 107 18.43 13.76 11.54
N GLY A 108 17.34 14.34 12.06
CA GLY A 108 16.89 15.69 11.74
C GLY A 108 17.81 16.76 12.30
N ALA A 109 18.08 16.73 13.62
CA ALA A 109 18.90 17.74 14.30
C ALA A 109 20.33 17.82 13.72
N VAL A 110 20.96 16.67 13.47
CA VAL A 110 22.30 16.60 12.88
C VAL A 110 22.31 17.17 11.45
N ALA A 111 21.27 16.93 10.66
CA ALA A 111 21.15 17.51 9.33
C ALA A 111 21.00 19.04 9.36
N VAL A 112 20.19 19.60 10.28
CA VAL A 112 20.02 21.05 10.45
C VAL A 112 21.34 21.70 10.87
N VAL A 113 22.01 21.17 11.90
CA VAL A 113 23.23 21.76 12.46
C VAL A 113 24.43 21.68 11.51
N LEU A 114 24.57 20.61 10.71
CA LEU A 114 25.76 20.38 9.88
C LEU A 114 25.59 20.78 8.39
N SER A 115 24.39 21.11 7.90
CA SER A 115 24.20 21.51 6.49
C SER A 115 25.12 22.67 6.03
N PRO A 116 25.39 23.72 6.83
CA PRO A 116 26.33 24.78 6.44
C PRO A 116 27.79 24.30 6.38
N SER A 117 28.16 23.35 7.24
CA SER A 117 29.48 22.70 7.18
C SER A 117 29.62 21.87 5.90
N ILE A 118 28.58 21.14 5.50
CA ILE A 118 28.51 20.44 4.20
C ILE A 118 28.69 21.43 3.05
N GLY A 119 27.96 22.55 3.03
CA GLY A 119 28.12 23.59 2.00
C GLY A 119 29.57 24.03 1.85
N SER A 120 30.20 24.43 2.96
CA SER A 120 31.62 24.85 2.96
C SER A 120 32.61 23.76 2.50
N TRP A 121 32.23 22.47 2.58
CA TRP A 121 33.04 21.36 2.08
C TRP A 121 32.79 21.06 0.59
N ILE A 122 31.54 21.15 0.13
CA ILE A 122 31.20 21.13 -1.31
C ILE A 122 31.97 22.24 -2.03
N ASP A 123 32.02 23.43 -1.42
CA ASP A 123 32.60 24.62 -2.06
C ASP A 123 34.13 24.61 -2.14
N ARG A 124 34.81 23.87 -1.24
CA ARG A 124 36.27 23.70 -1.21
C ARG A 124 36.75 22.42 -1.90
N GLY A 125 35.88 21.42 -2.04
CA GLY A 125 36.23 20.11 -2.57
C GLY A 125 36.26 20.06 -4.10
N ASN A 126 37.03 19.13 -4.66
CA ASN A 126 36.91 18.81 -6.08
C ASN A 126 35.50 18.24 -6.37
N ARG A 127 34.79 18.83 -7.33
CA ARG A 127 33.40 18.49 -7.72
C ARG A 127 33.16 16.98 -7.89
N LEU A 128 34.07 16.25 -8.53
CA LEU A 128 33.94 14.80 -8.73
C LEU A 128 34.16 14.02 -7.43
N SER A 129 35.15 14.41 -6.63
CA SER A 129 35.43 13.77 -5.34
C SER A 129 34.29 13.97 -4.35
N VAL A 130 33.74 15.18 -4.23
CA VAL A 130 32.59 15.49 -3.36
C VAL A 130 31.38 14.61 -3.71
N VAL A 131 30.98 14.58 -4.99
CA VAL A 131 29.84 13.77 -5.43
C VAL A 131 30.12 12.27 -5.22
N ARG A 132 31.32 11.77 -5.55
CA ARG A 132 31.68 10.36 -5.31
C ARG A 132 31.63 9.97 -3.83
N ILE A 133 32.18 10.81 -2.94
CA ILE A 133 32.17 10.57 -1.49
C ILE A 133 30.73 10.61 -0.95
N SER A 134 29.88 11.50 -1.47
CA SER A 134 28.45 11.53 -1.11
C SER A 134 27.74 10.22 -1.47
N ILE A 135 27.94 9.70 -2.68
CA ILE A 135 27.31 8.46 -3.16
C ILE A 135 27.83 7.26 -2.36
N VAL A 136 29.16 7.11 -2.24
CA VAL A 136 29.77 5.94 -1.57
C VAL A 136 29.47 5.95 -0.07
N GLY A 137 29.59 7.10 0.60
CA GLY A 137 29.27 7.24 2.03
C GLY A 137 27.81 6.91 2.33
N GLN A 138 26.88 7.38 1.50
CA GLN A 138 25.46 7.04 1.61
C GLN A 138 25.21 5.54 1.44
N ARG A 139 25.78 4.91 0.41
CA ARG A 139 25.55 3.49 0.09
C ARG A 139 26.16 2.57 1.16
N LEU A 140 27.34 2.89 1.68
CA LEU A 140 27.95 2.16 2.79
C LEU A 140 27.14 2.30 4.09
N ALA A 141 26.66 3.50 4.41
CA ALA A 141 25.83 3.73 5.59
C ALA A 141 24.51 2.93 5.55
N VAL A 142 23.83 2.89 4.39
CA VAL A 142 22.63 2.07 4.18
C VAL A 142 22.96 0.57 4.27
N ALA A 143 24.02 0.10 3.60
CA ALA A 143 24.36 -1.32 3.59
C ALA A 143 24.71 -1.85 5.00
N MET A 144 25.48 -1.09 5.79
CA MET A 144 25.76 -1.41 7.19
C MET A 144 24.49 -1.38 8.05
N SER A 145 23.61 -0.39 7.84
CA SER A 145 22.32 -0.31 8.56
C SER A 145 21.44 -1.54 8.28
N CYS A 146 21.33 -1.97 7.02
CA CYS A 146 20.61 -3.19 6.66
C CYS A 146 21.22 -4.45 7.30
N GLY A 147 22.55 -4.55 7.37
CA GLY A 147 23.22 -5.64 8.09
C GLY A 147 22.84 -5.69 9.57
N ILE A 148 22.83 -4.53 10.25
CA ILE A 148 22.42 -4.44 11.66
C ILE A 148 20.93 -4.74 11.84
N PHE A 149 20.06 -4.25 10.94
CA PHE A 149 18.63 -4.56 10.97
C PHE A 149 18.36 -6.06 10.81
N LEU A 150 19.09 -6.78 9.94
CA LEU A 150 18.98 -8.25 9.83
C LEU A 150 19.42 -8.96 11.11
N VAL A 151 20.47 -8.49 11.80
CA VAL A 151 20.91 -9.06 13.08
C VAL A 151 19.86 -8.82 14.18
N LEU A 152 19.37 -7.60 14.31
CA LEU A 152 18.35 -7.21 15.30
C LEU A 152 16.99 -7.90 15.06
N GLU A 153 16.63 -8.17 13.80
CA GLU A 153 15.41 -8.89 13.47
C GLU A 153 15.55 -10.40 13.71
N ARG A 154 16.72 -10.98 13.42
CA ARG A 154 16.97 -12.43 13.52
C ARG A 154 17.26 -12.89 14.95
N ILE A 155 17.84 -12.05 15.79
CA ILE A 155 18.17 -12.36 17.20
C ILE A 155 17.41 -11.37 18.10
N ARG A 156 16.19 -11.76 18.48
CA ARG A 156 15.32 -10.90 19.31
C ARG A 156 15.74 -10.85 20.78
N ASP A 157 16.32 -11.94 21.29
CA ASP A 157 16.77 -12.08 22.68
C ASP A 157 18.24 -11.62 22.88
N LEU A 158 18.61 -10.49 22.26
CA LEU A 158 19.90 -9.85 22.52
C LEU A 158 19.93 -9.20 23.90
N HIS A 159 21.07 -9.28 24.59
CA HIS A 159 21.27 -8.59 25.86
C HIS A 159 21.11 -7.07 25.67
N GLY A 160 20.42 -6.40 26.62
CA GLY A 160 19.94 -5.02 26.43
C GLY A 160 21.02 -4.01 25.99
N ASP A 161 22.22 -4.10 26.56
CA ASP A 161 23.34 -3.23 26.20
C ASP A 161 23.82 -3.44 24.76
N VAL A 162 23.80 -4.68 24.27
CA VAL A 162 24.15 -5.02 22.87
C VAL A 162 23.08 -4.49 21.93
N GLN A 163 21.79 -4.67 22.26
CA GLN A 163 20.67 -4.15 21.48
C GLN A 163 20.72 -2.61 21.39
N ASN A 164 20.94 -1.93 22.53
CA ASN A 164 21.10 -0.47 22.61
C ASN A 164 22.33 0.03 21.82
N SER A 165 23.46 -0.68 21.88
CA SER A 165 24.68 -0.35 21.13
C SER A 165 24.47 -0.48 19.61
N LEU A 166 23.83 -1.57 19.15
CA LEU A 166 23.47 -1.76 17.75
C LEU A 166 22.48 -0.68 17.26
N PHE A 167 21.51 -0.28 18.09
CA PHE A 167 20.60 0.82 17.78
C PHE A 167 21.33 2.17 17.69
N ALA A 168 22.22 2.49 18.62
CA ALA A 168 23.03 3.72 18.57
C ALA A 168 23.93 3.76 17.31
N MET A 169 24.45 2.62 16.87
CA MET A 169 25.17 2.49 15.61
C MET A 169 24.25 2.74 14.39
N VAL A 170 23.02 2.20 14.38
CA VAL A 170 22.03 2.50 13.32
C VAL A 170 21.67 3.99 13.27
N VAL A 171 21.46 4.66 14.41
CA VAL A 171 21.19 6.11 14.44
C VAL A 171 22.39 6.91 13.91
N SER A 172 23.61 6.50 14.26
CA SER A 172 24.84 7.14 13.77
C SER A 172 25.01 6.98 12.25
N LEU A 173 24.79 5.78 11.72
CA LEU A 173 24.80 5.50 10.29
C LEU A 173 23.70 6.26 9.54
N ALA A 174 22.51 6.39 10.13
CA ALA A 174 21.41 7.17 9.56
C ALA A 174 21.70 8.68 9.51
N CYS A 175 22.54 9.20 10.41
CA CYS A 175 23.05 10.56 10.30
C CYS A 175 24.02 10.69 9.12
N ILE A 176 24.95 9.74 8.96
CA ILE A 176 25.89 9.71 7.82
C ILE A 176 25.12 9.61 6.49
N GLU A 177 24.12 8.73 6.37
CA GLU A 177 23.25 8.63 5.18
C GLU A 177 22.58 9.97 4.86
N LYS A 178 22.03 10.65 5.88
CA LYS A 178 21.33 11.92 5.70
C LYS A 178 22.27 13.03 5.24
N LEU A 179 23.44 13.16 5.87
CA LEU A 179 24.46 14.16 5.53
C LEU A 179 25.00 13.93 4.11
N CYS A 180 25.31 12.68 3.73
CA CYS A 180 25.71 12.32 2.39
C CYS A 180 24.59 12.56 1.34
N SER A 181 23.33 12.26 1.68
CA SER A 181 22.16 12.51 0.83
C SER A 181 21.97 14.01 0.54
N VAL A 182 22.06 14.86 1.58
CA VAL A 182 22.03 16.33 1.43
C VAL A 182 23.22 16.81 0.60
N MET A 183 24.42 16.29 0.84
CA MET A 183 25.62 16.67 0.09
C MET A 183 25.49 16.35 -1.40
N ASN A 184 24.97 15.18 -1.76
CA ASN A 184 24.74 14.81 -3.16
C ASN A 184 23.70 15.73 -3.81
N LEU A 185 22.56 15.95 -3.13
CA LEU A 185 21.47 16.79 -3.61
C LEU A 185 21.94 18.21 -3.93
N VAL A 186 22.66 18.86 -3.01
CA VAL A 186 23.19 20.22 -3.21
C VAL A 186 24.24 20.25 -4.32
N SER A 187 25.18 19.31 -4.32
CA SER A 187 26.23 19.24 -5.33
C SER A 187 25.67 19.05 -6.75
N VAL A 188 24.67 18.19 -6.91
CA VAL A 188 24.06 17.89 -8.22
C VAL A 188 23.12 19.02 -8.64
N GLU A 189 22.13 19.40 -7.83
CA GLU A 189 21.12 20.39 -8.23
C GLU A 189 21.66 21.82 -8.35
N ARG A 190 22.59 22.22 -7.47
CA ARG A 190 22.91 23.64 -7.26
C ARG A 190 24.28 24.04 -7.82
N ASP A 191 25.22 23.11 -7.93
CA ASP A 191 26.49 23.32 -8.64
C ASP A 191 26.45 22.67 -10.04
N TRP A 192 26.35 21.33 -10.13
CA TRP A 192 26.53 20.63 -11.41
C TRP A 192 25.51 21.01 -12.49
N VAL A 193 24.21 21.14 -12.17
CA VAL A 193 23.21 21.55 -13.17
C VAL A 193 23.49 22.96 -13.71
N VAL A 194 24.01 23.87 -12.88
CA VAL A 194 24.36 25.24 -13.32
C VAL A 194 25.56 25.18 -14.28
N VAL A 195 26.61 24.43 -13.95
CA VAL A 195 27.79 24.26 -14.82
C VAL A 195 27.46 23.52 -16.11
N ILE A 196 26.63 22.48 -16.08
CA ILE A 196 26.22 21.72 -17.28
C ILE A 196 25.37 22.59 -18.24
N THR A 197 24.86 23.74 -17.79
CA THR A 197 23.93 24.59 -18.56
C THR A 197 24.48 25.96 -18.97
N GLU A 198 25.74 26.30 -18.65
CA GLU A 198 26.52 27.48 -19.11
C GLU A 198 25.74 28.53 -19.92
N GLY A 199 25.19 29.54 -19.23
CA GLY A 199 24.44 30.66 -19.82
C GLY A 199 23.06 30.32 -20.40
N ASN A 200 22.76 29.05 -20.68
CA ASN A 200 21.50 28.60 -21.27
C ASN A 200 20.41 28.41 -20.21
N GLU A 201 19.87 29.54 -19.72
CA GLU A 201 18.76 29.63 -18.76
C GLU A 201 17.59 28.68 -19.06
N LYS A 202 17.22 28.57 -20.34
CA LYS A 202 16.09 27.74 -20.80
C LYS A 202 16.37 26.25 -20.63
N ALA A 203 17.61 25.82 -20.89
CA ALA A 203 18.05 24.46 -20.60
C ALA A 203 18.16 24.19 -19.09
N ARG A 204 18.64 25.18 -18.31
CA ARG A 204 18.69 25.14 -16.83
C ARG A 204 17.30 24.95 -16.21
N GLN A 205 16.31 25.71 -16.68
CA GLN A 205 14.91 25.55 -16.30
C GLN A 205 14.36 24.17 -16.65
N GLU A 206 14.64 23.63 -17.86
CA GLU A 206 14.17 22.30 -18.24
C GLU A 206 14.85 21.16 -17.44
N LEU A 207 16.15 21.26 -17.13
CA LEU A 207 16.85 20.31 -16.27
C LEU A 207 16.27 20.29 -14.86
N ASN A 208 16.18 21.46 -14.20
CA ASN A 208 15.60 21.60 -12.87
C ASN A 208 14.16 21.10 -12.82
N ALA A 209 13.34 21.45 -13.81
CA ALA A 209 11.96 20.98 -13.90
C ALA A 209 11.83 19.47 -14.16
N ARG A 210 12.87 18.78 -14.66
CA ARG A 210 12.88 17.32 -14.82
C ARG A 210 13.41 16.61 -13.57
N ILE A 211 14.47 17.14 -12.97
CA ILE A 211 15.02 16.69 -11.68
C ILE A 211 13.93 16.77 -10.59
N ARG A 212 13.23 17.90 -10.46
CA ARG A 212 12.14 18.06 -9.50
C ARG A 212 10.97 17.07 -9.70
N ARG A 213 10.75 16.61 -10.94
CA ARG A 213 9.76 15.56 -11.24
C ARG A 213 10.25 14.16 -10.81
N ILE A 214 11.55 13.91 -10.87
CA ILE A 214 12.16 12.69 -10.31
C ILE A 214 12.01 12.68 -8.78
N ASP A 215 12.29 13.78 -8.08
CA ASP A 215 12.13 13.84 -6.62
C ASP A 215 10.69 13.55 -6.19
N LEU A 216 9.71 14.19 -6.84
CA LEU A 216 8.30 14.01 -6.55
C LEU A 216 7.84 12.58 -6.82
N PHE A 217 8.35 11.95 -7.90
CA PHE A 217 8.10 10.53 -8.17
C PHE A 217 8.70 9.63 -7.08
N CYS A 218 9.96 9.84 -6.68
CA CYS A 218 10.63 9.05 -5.63
C CYS A 218 9.97 9.24 -4.25
N LYS A 219 9.57 10.47 -3.89
CA LYS A 219 8.87 10.80 -2.63
C LYS A 219 7.47 10.15 -2.56
N LEU A 220 6.80 10.01 -3.70
CA LEU A 220 5.49 9.35 -3.83
C LEU A 220 5.62 7.83 -3.83
N ILE A 221 6.41 7.27 -4.76
CA ILE A 221 6.38 5.85 -5.12
C ILE A 221 7.39 5.02 -4.32
N GLY A 222 8.53 5.58 -3.88
CA GLY A 222 9.54 4.86 -3.10
C GLY A 222 8.98 4.31 -1.77
N PRO A 223 8.38 5.15 -0.92
CA PRO A 223 7.69 4.73 0.30
C PRO A 223 6.57 3.71 0.06
N LEU A 224 5.80 3.84 -1.03
CA LEU A 224 4.77 2.86 -1.40
C LEU A 224 5.39 1.50 -1.73
N ALA A 225 6.42 1.48 -2.59
CA ALA A 225 7.09 0.27 -3.03
C ALA A 225 7.63 -0.54 -1.84
N ILE A 226 8.32 0.10 -0.89
CA ILE A 226 8.83 -0.61 0.28
C ILE A 226 7.70 -1.04 1.24
N SER A 227 6.64 -0.26 1.44
CA SER A 227 5.49 -0.67 2.28
C SER A 227 4.78 -1.93 1.78
N LEU A 228 4.77 -2.15 0.45
CA LEU A 228 4.19 -3.34 -0.16
C LEU A 228 5.08 -4.58 -0.04
N ILE A 229 6.40 -4.41 -0.02
CA ILE A 229 7.37 -5.49 0.18
C ILE A 229 7.42 -5.87 1.67
N ASP A 230 7.47 -4.87 2.54
CA ASP A 230 7.45 -4.99 4.00
C ASP A 230 6.16 -5.66 4.50
N GLY A 231 5.01 -5.32 3.90
CA GLY A 231 3.73 -5.98 4.13
C GLY A 231 3.64 -7.44 3.68
N ALA A 232 4.65 -7.95 2.96
CA ALA A 232 4.83 -9.38 2.72
C ALA A 232 5.87 -10.00 3.67
N SER A 233 7.00 -9.30 3.91
CA SER A 233 7.96 -9.62 4.97
C SER A 233 8.95 -8.47 5.17
N THR A 234 9.15 -8.06 6.43
CA THR A 234 10.16 -7.08 6.86
C THR A 234 11.58 -7.56 6.53
N THR A 235 11.90 -8.84 6.72
CA THR A 235 13.17 -9.46 6.33
C THR A 235 13.43 -9.33 4.82
N ILE A 236 12.42 -9.61 3.98
CA ILE A 236 12.53 -9.46 2.53
C ILE A 236 12.72 -7.99 2.16
N ALA A 237 12.02 -7.07 2.82
CA ALA A 237 12.17 -5.62 2.61
C ALA A 237 13.58 -5.11 2.95
N ILE A 238 14.21 -5.60 4.02
CA ILE A 238 15.61 -5.29 4.36
C ILE A 238 16.56 -5.85 3.29
N TRP A 239 16.39 -7.12 2.87
CA TRP A 239 17.23 -7.73 1.82
C TRP A 239 17.10 -7.05 0.45
N VAL A 240 15.89 -6.63 0.05
CA VAL A 240 15.68 -5.87 -1.19
C VAL A 240 16.35 -4.49 -1.08
N THR A 241 16.26 -3.83 0.07
CA THR A 241 16.92 -2.54 0.31
C THR A 241 18.45 -2.65 0.23
N LEU A 242 19.03 -3.70 0.84
CA LEU A 242 20.46 -4.01 0.74
C LEU A 242 20.88 -4.31 -0.71
N SER A 243 20.17 -5.20 -1.40
CA SER A 243 20.48 -5.60 -2.79
C SER A 243 20.41 -4.41 -3.75
N MET A 244 19.38 -3.57 -3.62
CA MET A 244 19.22 -2.35 -4.42
C MET A 244 20.37 -1.35 -4.16
N THR A 245 20.78 -1.19 -2.90
CA THR A 245 21.91 -0.33 -2.50
C THR A 245 23.21 -0.81 -3.15
N LEU A 246 23.50 -2.12 -3.09
CA LEU A 246 24.71 -2.72 -3.65
C LEU A 246 24.74 -2.71 -5.19
N MET A 247 23.60 -2.91 -5.87
CA MET A 247 23.53 -2.83 -7.34
C MET A 247 23.61 -1.39 -7.87
N SER A 248 23.00 -0.44 -7.16
CA SER A 248 22.90 0.95 -7.66
C SER A 248 24.21 1.72 -7.56
N VAL A 249 25.05 1.50 -6.53
CA VAL A 249 26.32 2.26 -6.35
C VAL A 249 27.24 2.16 -7.57
N VAL A 250 27.38 0.98 -8.19
CA VAL A 250 28.23 0.76 -9.37
C VAL A 250 27.69 1.55 -10.56
N THR A 251 26.38 1.47 -10.82
CA THR A 251 25.72 2.18 -11.92
C THR A 251 25.82 3.70 -11.75
N GLU A 252 25.60 4.19 -10.53
CA GLU A 252 25.60 5.60 -10.17
C GLU A 252 27.00 6.22 -10.27
N TYR A 253 28.01 5.54 -9.72
CA TYR A 253 29.42 5.94 -9.78
C TYR A 253 29.94 6.02 -11.23
N LEU A 254 29.59 5.02 -12.06
CA LEU A 254 29.94 5.02 -13.49
C LEU A 254 29.20 6.11 -14.27
N CYS A 255 27.92 6.35 -13.99
CA CYS A 255 27.15 7.43 -14.64
C CYS A 255 27.76 8.81 -14.34
N ILE A 256 28.06 9.12 -13.07
CA ILE A 256 28.67 10.39 -12.66
C ILE A 256 30.08 10.56 -13.23
N ALA A 257 30.91 9.51 -13.19
CA ALA A 257 32.25 9.56 -13.79
C ALA A 257 32.20 9.88 -15.30
N ARG A 258 31.22 9.30 -16.02
CA ARG A 258 31.02 9.58 -17.46
C ARG A 258 30.36 10.93 -17.73
N VAL A 259 29.58 11.50 -16.82
CA VAL A 259 29.09 12.90 -16.93
C VAL A 259 30.25 13.87 -16.82
N TYR A 260 31.09 13.73 -15.80
CA TYR A 260 32.26 14.58 -15.58
C TYR A 260 33.24 14.53 -16.77
N GLN A 261 33.54 13.34 -17.29
CA GLN A 261 34.39 13.17 -18.48
C GLN A 261 33.83 13.79 -19.78
N LEU A 262 32.52 14.08 -19.85
CA LEU A 262 31.86 14.62 -21.05
C LEU A 262 31.48 16.10 -20.93
N VAL A 263 31.77 16.74 -19.80
CA VAL A 263 31.52 18.17 -19.56
C VAL A 263 32.77 18.77 -18.92
N PRO A 264 33.79 19.18 -19.70
CA PRO A 264 35.08 19.63 -19.16
C PRO A 264 34.97 20.88 -18.27
N ALA A 265 33.90 21.67 -18.38
CA ALA A 265 33.56 22.74 -17.46
C ALA A 265 33.44 22.29 -15.98
N LEU A 266 33.02 21.05 -15.72
CA LEU A 266 32.99 20.48 -14.37
C LEU A 266 34.39 20.26 -13.78
N ALA A 267 35.42 20.18 -14.62
CA ALA A 267 36.81 20.00 -14.23
C ALA A 267 37.59 21.32 -14.07
N GLN A 268 37.03 22.46 -14.47
CA GLN A 268 37.63 23.76 -14.20
C GLN A 268 37.60 24.06 -12.70
N LEU A 269 38.71 24.57 -12.17
CA LEU A 269 38.79 25.07 -10.79
C LEU A 269 37.82 26.25 -10.62
N ARG A 270 37.18 26.33 -9.46
CA ARG A 270 36.31 27.46 -9.11
C ARG A 270 37.15 28.73 -9.04
N TYR A 271 36.91 29.67 -9.95
CA TYR A 271 37.50 31.01 -9.87
C TYR A 271 36.96 31.70 -8.61
N GLN A 272 37.85 32.04 -7.66
CA GLN A 272 37.48 32.86 -6.52
C GLN A 272 37.40 34.30 -6.99
N THR A 273 36.19 34.87 -7.06
CA THR A 273 36.03 36.32 -7.08
C THR A 273 36.62 36.88 -5.79
N PRO A 274 37.57 37.82 -5.83
CA PRO A 274 38.01 38.52 -4.63
C PRO A 274 36.81 39.22 -3.97
N ALA A 275 36.80 39.26 -2.64
CA ALA A 275 35.91 40.19 -1.93
C ALA A 275 36.42 41.63 -2.17
N PRO A 276 35.55 42.66 -2.14
CA PRO A 276 36.01 44.04 -2.08
C PRO A 276 36.81 44.28 -0.78
N ASP A 277 38.02 44.84 -0.91
CA ASP A 277 38.87 45.18 0.23
C ASP A 277 38.41 46.49 0.90
N ASP A 278 37.35 46.42 1.71
CA ASP A 278 36.95 47.47 2.67
C ASP A 278 38.02 47.60 3.77
N SER A 279 39.14 48.21 3.41
CA SER A 279 40.37 48.29 4.18
C SER A 279 40.60 49.69 4.76
N THR A 280 39.64 50.20 5.53
CA THR A 280 39.79 51.51 6.22
C THR A 280 39.29 51.49 7.68
N SER A 281 40.08 50.94 8.59
CA SER A 281 40.04 51.27 10.03
C SER A 281 41.39 50.95 10.68
N ASN A 282 42.06 51.96 11.23
CA ASN A 282 43.41 51.82 11.77
C ASN A 282 43.46 50.93 13.02
N ALA A 283 44.57 50.22 13.20
CA ALA A 283 44.86 49.55 14.46
C ALA A 283 45.18 50.59 15.56
N SER A 284 44.57 50.41 16.73
CA SER A 284 45.15 50.84 18.01
C SER A 284 45.43 49.58 18.83
N VAL A 285 46.63 49.50 19.39
CA VAL A 285 47.08 48.38 20.22
C VAL A 285 46.78 48.72 21.67
N ASP A 286 46.13 47.81 22.40
CA ASP A 286 46.41 47.68 23.82
C ASP A 286 46.11 46.25 24.35
N SER A 287 46.41 46.03 25.62
CA SER A 287 46.99 44.76 26.09
C SER A 287 46.09 43.88 26.97
N ASP A 288 46.46 42.59 27.06
CA ASP A 288 46.11 41.57 28.08
C ASP A 288 44.68 41.46 28.67
N ALA A 289 43.97 40.37 28.34
CA ALA A 289 43.15 39.62 29.31
C ALA A 289 42.67 38.22 28.83
N SER A 290 43.06 37.17 29.56
CA SER A 290 42.35 35.88 29.74
C SER A 290 42.07 34.96 28.51
N GLY A 291 42.39 33.66 28.65
CA GLY A 291 42.24 32.65 27.58
C GLY A 291 40.81 32.20 27.24
N THR A 292 39.79 32.62 28.00
CA THR A 292 38.43 32.03 27.95
C THR A 292 37.56 32.57 26.80
N GLN A 293 37.81 33.81 26.35
CA GLN A 293 36.98 34.51 25.36
C GLN A 293 37.16 34.02 23.91
N ARG A 294 38.29 33.36 23.60
CA ARG A 294 38.61 32.89 22.23
C ARG A 294 37.75 31.70 21.75
N TRP A 295 37.16 30.92 22.66
CA TRP A 295 36.30 29.79 22.31
C TRP A 295 34.87 30.23 22.00
N THR A 296 34.31 31.12 22.83
CA THR A 296 32.97 31.69 22.63
C THR A 296 32.89 32.53 21.36
N GLY A 297 33.91 33.33 21.04
CA GLY A 297 33.98 34.09 19.78
C GLY A 297 33.93 33.20 18.53
N ARG A 298 34.70 32.11 18.50
CA ARG A 298 34.69 31.13 17.38
C ARG A 298 33.37 30.37 17.28
N LEU A 299 32.74 30.03 18.40
CA LEU A 299 31.42 29.40 18.41
C LEU A 299 30.33 30.36 17.92
N LYS A 300 30.32 31.62 18.37
CA LYS A 300 29.37 32.66 17.97
C LYS A 300 29.46 32.96 16.48
N SER A 301 30.67 33.12 15.94
CA SER A 301 30.92 33.29 14.50
C SER A 301 30.43 32.10 13.67
N LYS A 302 30.66 30.85 14.12
CA LYS A 302 30.10 29.66 13.44
C LYS A 302 28.58 29.55 13.56
N MET A 303 27.98 29.92 14.70
CA MET A 303 26.53 29.95 14.85
C MET A 303 25.88 31.00 13.94
N GLN A 304 26.51 32.16 13.75
CA GLN A 304 26.06 33.21 12.81
C GLN A 304 26.10 32.76 11.34
N ALA A 305 26.90 31.73 11.00
CA ALA A 305 26.91 31.09 9.68
C ALA A 305 25.94 29.90 9.56
N VAL A 306 25.29 29.48 10.65
CA VAL A 306 24.26 28.41 10.67
C VAL A 306 22.86 29.00 10.77
N PHE A 307 22.70 30.01 11.62
CA PHE A 307 21.51 30.85 11.71
C PHE A 307 21.94 32.29 11.40
N PRO A 308 21.39 32.96 10.37
CA PRO A 308 21.61 34.38 10.17
C PRO A 308 20.90 35.16 11.29
N VAL A 309 21.57 35.35 12.43
CA VAL A 309 20.98 35.98 13.62
C VAL A 309 20.52 37.41 13.34
N SER A 310 21.14 38.08 12.36
CA SER A 310 20.71 39.37 11.81
C SER A 310 19.33 39.34 11.13
N ALA A 311 18.92 38.21 10.55
CA ALA A 311 17.60 38.05 9.92
C ALA A 311 16.46 37.76 10.90
N ILE A 312 16.78 37.35 12.14
CA ILE A 312 15.77 36.98 13.14
C ILE A 312 14.91 38.20 13.58
N PRO A 313 15.49 39.38 13.90
CA PRO A 313 14.70 40.59 14.17
C PRO A 313 13.82 41.03 12.99
N PHE A 314 14.31 40.86 11.76
CA PHE A 314 13.52 41.15 10.55
C PHE A 314 12.32 40.21 10.45
N TYR A 315 12.53 38.88 10.55
CA TYR A 315 11.44 37.89 10.50
C TYR A 315 10.34 38.17 11.54
N PHE A 316 10.71 38.51 12.78
CA PHE A 316 9.75 38.78 13.86
C PHE A 316 9.08 40.17 13.81
N SER A 317 9.60 41.13 13.04
CA SER A 317 8.96 42.43 12.82
C SER A 317 8.12 42.48 11.54
N HIS A 318 8.39 41.60 10.57
CA HIS A 318 7.79 41.64 9.24
C HIS A 318 6.27 41.34 9.24
N PRO A 319 5.45 42.04 8.43
CA PRO A 319 4.00 41.79 8.33
C PRO A 319 3.61 40.34 7.98
N ALA A 320 4.47 39.64 7.22
CA ALA A 320 4.29 38.24 6.83
C ALA A 320 4.63 37.22 7.94
N LEU A 321 5.04 37.64 9.14
CA LEU A 321 5.29 36.75 10.29
C LEU A 321 4.09 35.83 10.57
N ARG A 322 2.87 36.38 10.59
CA ARG A 322 1.67 35.62 10.99
C ARG A 322 1.36 34.43 10.06
N PRO A 323 1.31 34.59 8.71
CA PRO A 323 1.14 33.44 7.82
C PRO A 323 2.32 32.45 7.88
N SER A 324 3.56 32.93 8.01
CA SER A 324 4.76 32.08 8.07
C SER A 324 4.83 31.26 9.37
N LEU A 325 4.63 31.88 10.53
CA LEU A 325 4.57 31.20 11.82
C LEU A 325 3.37 30.24 11.91
N SER A 326 2.24 30.62 11.32
CA SER A 326 1.09 29.72 11.15
C SER A 326 1.42 28.51 10.27
N LEU A 327 2.24 28.66 9.22
CA LEU A 327 2.69 27.53 8.40
C LEU A 327 3.68 26.64 9.18
N ALA A 328 4.63 27.25 9.89
CA ALA A 328 5.61 26.55 10.70
C ALA A 328 4.95 25.70 11.81
N LEU A 329 3.90 26.22 12.47
CA LEU A 329 3.13 25.46 13.46
C LEU A 329 2.47 24.18 12.91
N LEU A 330 2.14 24.11 11.62
CA LEU A 330 1.56 22.90 11.01
C LEU A 330 2.58 21.76 10.86
N TYR A 331 3.89 22.02 11.08
CA TYR A 331 4.92 20.99 11.16
C TYR A 331 4.98 20.31 12.54
N PHE A 332 4.43 20.95 13.59
CA PHE A 332 4.30 20.32 14.91
C PHE A 332 3.07 19.38 14.93
N THR A 333 3.20 18.25 14.23
CA THR A 333 2.12 17.28 14.11
C THR A 333 2.60 15.84 14.00
N VAL A 334 2.03 14.96 14.83
CA VAL A 334 2.12 13.50 14.64
C VAL A 334 1.03 12.97 13.71
N LEU A 335 0.03 13.79 13.36
CA LEU A 335 -1.13 13.43 12.55
C LEU A 335 -0.80 13.47 11.05
N SER A 336 0.17 12.65 10.65
CA SER A 336 0.62 12.48 9.26
C SER A 336 1.13 11.06 9.04
N PHE A 337 1.13 10.56 7.79
CA PHE A 337 1.78 9.30 7.43
C PHE A 337 3.32 9.40 7.41
N SER A 338 3.88 10.03 8.44
CA SER A 338 5.28 9.97 8.84
C SER A 338 5.48 8.82 9.85
N GLY A 339 6.70 8.63 10.36
CA GLY A 339 7.02 7.45 11.16
C GLY A 339 6.20 7.31 12.45
N GLN A 340 5.88 8.41 13.13
CA GLN A 340 5.21 8.38 14.44
C GLN A 340 3.80 7.77 14.36
N MET A 341 2.97 8.25 13.44
CA MET A 341 1.64 7.69 13.21
C MET A 341 1.73 6.26 12.68
N ILE A 342 2.74 5.94 11.86
CA ILE A 342 2.91 4.60 11.29
C ILE A 342 3.26 3.58 12.37
N THR A 343 4.22 3.87 13.25
CA THR A 343 4.53 3.00 14.40
C THR A 343 3.33 2.88 15.35
N PHE A 344 2.56 3.96 15.56
CA PHE A 344 1.29 3.89 16.29
C PHE A 344 0.26 2.96 15.62
N LEU A 345 0.00 3.11 14.32
CA LEU A 345 -0.93 2.27 13.57
C LEU A 345 -0.53 0.79 13.61
N LEU A 346 0.76 0.50 13.42
CA LEU A 346 1.31 -0.86 13.57
C LEU A 346 1.06 -1.41 14.98
N SER A 347 1.28 -0.61 16.02
CA SER A 347 1.06 -1.02 17.42
C SER A 347 -0.42 -1.24 17.80
N VAL A 348 -1.37 -0.71 17.02
CA VAL A 348 -2.82 -0.96 17.17
C VAL A 348 -3.30 -2.09 16.22
N GLY A 349 -2.39 -2.78 15.54
CA GLY A 349 -2.71 -3.95 14.72
C GLY A 349 -3.04 -3.66 13.25
N TYR A 350 -2.73 -2.47 12.72
CA TYR A 350 -2.63 -2.31 11.27
C TYR A 350 -1.43 -3.11 10.76
N ASN A 351 -1.57 -3.77 9.61
CA ASN A 351 -0.43 -4.28 8.86
C ASN A 351 0.14 -3.20 7.92
N SER A 352 1.38 -3.38 7.44
CA SER A 352 2.04 -2.43 6.52
C SER A 352 1.28 -2.24 5.20
N PHE A 353 0.46 -3.22 4.79
CA PHE A 353 -0.39 -3.14 3.60
C PHE A 353 -1.56 -2.14 3.77
N HIS A 354 -2.28 -2.17 4.90
CA HIS A 354 -3.32 -1.20 5.23
C HIS A 354 -2.73 0.23 5.29
N ILE A 355 -1.53 0.36 5.86
CA ILE A 355 -0.79 1.62 5.94
C ILE A 355 -0.36 2.10 4.53
N GLY A 356 0.10 1.19 3.67
CA GLY A 356 0.40 1.48 2.26
C GLY A 356 -0.81 1.98 1.47
N ILE A 357 -1.99 1.39 1.68
CA ILE A 357 -3.26 1.86 1.10
C ILE A 357 -3.63 3.25 1.65
N ALA A 358 -3.64 3.42 2.98
CA ALA A 358 -3.99 4.69 3.62
C ALA A 358 -3.07 5.84 3.18
N ARG A 359 -1.76 5.57 3.06
CA ARG A 359 -0.76 6.48 2.50
C ARG A 359 -1.04 6.80 1.03
N THR A 360 -1.37 5.80 0.21
CA THR A 360 -1.67 6.00 -1.23
C THR A 360 -2.87 6.91 -1.41
N ILE A 361 -3.97 6.64 -0.70
CA ILE A 361 -5.17 7.48 -0.72
C ILE A 361 -4.84 8.89 -0.20
N GLY A 362 -4.16 8.98 0.95
CA GLY A 362 -3.68 10.24 1.52
C GLY A 362 -2.89 11.08 0.52
N THR A 363 -1.97 10.48 -0.24
CA THR A 363 -1.13 11.21 -1.21
C THR A 363 -1.93 11.63 -2.45
N VAL A 364 -3.02 10.94 -2.82
CA VAL A 364 -3.98 11.44 -3.84
C VAL A 364 -4.68 12.71 -3.35
N PHE A 365 -5.07 12.78 -2.08
CA PHE A 365 -5.62 14.00 -1.47
C PHE A 365 -4.56 15.10 -1.31
N GLU A 366 -3.29 14.80 -0.97
CA GLU A 366 -2.20 15.78 -1.01
C GLU A 366 -2.02 16.38 -2.42
N LEU A 367 -1.94 15.52 -3.45
CA LEU A 367 -1.81 15.97 -4.84
C LEU A 367 -3.05 16.76 -5.31
N SER A 368 -4.25 16.45 -4.82
CA SER A 368 -5.48 17.18 -5.18
C SER A 368 -5.41 18.67 -4.85
N ALA A 369 -4.69 19.05 -3.79
CA ALA A 369 -4.49 20.44 -3.40
C ALA A 369 -3.82 21.25 -4.52
N THR A 370 -2.92 20.63 -5.29
CA THR A 370 -2.20 21.29 -6.39
C THR A 370 -3.10 21.75 -7.55
N TRP A 371 -4.35 21.27 -7.62
CA TRP A 371 -5.37 21.78 -8.56
C TRP A 371 -6.53 22.49 -7.88
N ALA A 372 -6.79 22.20 -6.60
CA ALA A 372 -7.84 22.85 -5.83
C ALA A 372 -7.43 24.24 -5.37
N ALA A 373 -6.24 24.39 -4.79
CA ALA A 373 -5.78 25.64 -4.20
C ALA A 373 -5.55 26.75 -5.23
N PRO A 374 -4.86 26.55 -6.38
CA PRO A 374 -4.77 27.61 -7.40
C PRO A 374 -6.14 28.10 -7.88
N LYS A 375 -7.08 27.18 -8.17
CA LYS A 375 -8.44 27.54 -8.60
C LYS A 375 -9.27 28.27 -7.53
N LEU A 376 -8.93 28.09 -6.26
CA LEU A 376 -9.53 28.82 -5.15
C LEU A 376 -8.89 30.22 -5.04
N MET A 377 -7.56 30.29 -5.11
CA MET A 377 -6.78 31.53 -5.13
C MET A 377 -7.16 32.43 -6.32
N ASP A 378 -7.36 31.88 -7.52
CA ASP A 378 -7.84 32.58 -8.73
C ASP A 378 -9.23 33.21 -8.53
N LYS A 379 -10.10 32.57 -7.73
CA LYS A 379 -11.51 32.97 -7.55
C LYS A 379 -11.75 33.91 -6.37
N ILE A 380 -11.06 33.69 -5.25
CA ILE A 380 -11.28 34.46 -4.01
C ILE A 380 -10.02 35.16 -3.49
N GLY A 381 -8.87 35.00 -4.15
CA GLY A 381 -7.58 35.55 -3.71
C GLY A 381 -6.92 34.69 -2.64
N PRO A 382 -5.57 34.70 -2.54
CA PRO A 382 -4.83 33.78 -1.67
C PRO A 382 -5.16 33.93 -0.18
N ILE A 383 -5.46 35.16 0.28
CA ILE A 383 -5.84 35.42 1.68
C ILE A 383 -7.17 34.74 2.07
N ARG A 384 -8.15 34.66 1.16
CA ARG A 384 -9.40 33.93 1.42
C ARG A 384 -9.23 32.43 1.16
N ALA A 385 -8.42 32.02 0.19
CA ALA A 385 -8.11 30.60 -0.04
C ALA A 385 -7.46 29.97 1.20
N GLY A 386 -6.46 30.64 1.79
CA GLY A 386 -5.75 30.15 2.98
C GLY A 386 -6.66 29.88 4.19
N ILE A 387 -7.60 30.77 4.51
CA ILE A 387 -8.50 30.56 5.68
C ILE A 387 -9.52 29.44 5.41
N TRP A 388 -10.00 29.28 4.18
CA TRP A 388 -10.83 28.12 3.80
C TRP A 388 -10.05 26.80 3.88
N SER A 389 -8.79 26.78 3.43
CA SER A 389 -7.91 25.63 3.53
C SER A 389 -7.56 25.24 4.98
N LEU A 390 -7.22 26.21 5.84
CA LEU A 390 -7.03 25.95 7.28
C LEU A 390 -8.32 25.46 7.95
N SER A 391 -9.47 26.07 7.62
CA SER A 391 -10.77 25.64 8.17
C SER A 391 -11.10 24.19 7.78
N TRP A 392 -10.85 23.81 6.53
CA TRP A 392 -10.99 22.43 6.06
C TRP A 392 -10.09 21.47 6.84
N GLN A 393 -8.83 21.83 7.08
CA GLN A 393 -7.90 21.02 7.89
C GLN A 393 -8.39 20.87 9.34
N MET A 394 -8.81 21.95 9.98
CA MET A 394 -9.31 21.96 11.36
C MET A 394 -10.59 21.13 11.53
N ILE A 395 -11.53 21.19 10.57
CA ILE A 395 -12.79 20.44 10.61
C ILE A 395 -12.53 18.93 10.52
N TRP A 396 -11.77 18.46 9.52
CA TRP A 396 -11.56 17.03 9.31
C TRP A 396 -10.69 16.38 10.39
N LEU A 397 -9.73 17.10 10.96
CA LEU A 397 -8.96 16.60 12.11
C LEU A 397 -9.79 16.61 13.40
N ALA A 398 -10.61 17.63 13.65
CA ALA A 398 -11.53 17.62 14.78
C ALA A 398 -12.54 16.48 14.69
N ALA A 399 -13.08 16.18 13.50
CA ALA A 399 -13.96 15.04 13.28
C ALA A 399 -13.25 13.70 13.57
N GLY A 400 -12.07 13.47 12.98
CA GLY A 400 -11.30 12.23 13.17
C GLY A 400 -10.81 12.02 14.62
N VAL A 401 -10.46 13.10 15.32
CA VAL A 401 -10.04 13.03 16.73
C VAL A 401 -11.23 12.91 17.68
N SER A 402 -12.37 13.53 17.39
CA SER A 402 -13.61 13.32 18.15
C SER A 402 -14.09 11.88 18.06
N TRP A 403 -14.02 11.26 16.87
CA TRP A 403 -14.29 9.83 16.67
C TRP A 403 -13.39 8.95 17.54
N PHE A 404 -12.07 9.21 17.52
CA PHE A 404 -11.07 8.47 18.29
C PHE A 404 -11.31 8.54 19.81
N PHE A 405 -11.68 9.71 20.34
CA PHE A 405 -12.00 9.84 21.77
C PHE A 405 -13.40 9.31 22.14
N ALA A 406 -14.38 9.38 21.25
CA ALA A 406 -15.74 8.87 21.50
C ALA A 406 -15.75 7.35 21.71
N ASP A 407 -15.12 6.57 20.82
CA ASP A 407 -15.06 5.10 20.95
C ASP A 407 -14.24 4.68 22.18
N LYS A 408 -13.12 5.36 22.45
CA LYS A 408 -12.31 5.16 23.67
C LYS A 408 -13.10 5.43 24.96
N SER A 409 -14.07 6.35 24.94
CA SER A 409 -14.96 6.61 26.08
C SER A 409 -16.01 5.52 26.31
N GLN A 410 -16.25 4.63 25.33
CA GLN A 410 -17.28 3.58 25.42
C GLN A 410 -16.72 2.23 25.90
N ASN A 411 -15.46 2.21 26.35
CA ASN A 411 -14.73 1.06 26.89
C ASN A 411 -14.68 -0.16 25.94
N ARG A 412 -14.84 0.08 24.64
CA ARG A 412 -14.70 -0.94 23.59
C ARG A 412 -13.20 -1.21 23.39
N SER A 413 -12.79 -2.47 23.49
CA SER A 413 -11.38 -2.85 23.39
C SER A 413 -10.78 -2.36 22.06
N SER A 414 -9.60 -1.76 22.12
CA SER A 414 -8.99 -0.92 21.07
C SER A 414 -8.98 -1.58 19.70
N SER A 415 -10.00 -1.29 18.90
CA SER A 415 -10.26 -1.94 17.62
C SER A 415 -9.79 -1.08 16.44
N ILE A 416 -9.43 -1.73 15.34
CA ILE A 416 -8.98 -1.07 14.09
C ILE A 416 -10.03 -0.08 13.56
N GLU A 417 -11.32 -0.33 13.84
CA GLU A 417 -12.46 0.54 13.51
C GLU A 417 -12.37 1.93 14.20
N ALA A 418 -11.95 1.98 15.46
CA ALA A 418 -11.82 3.22 16.24
C ALA A 418 -10.77 4.16 15.64
N VAL A 419 -9.62 3.60 15.25
CA VAL A 419 -8.51 4.34 14.66
C VAL A 419 -8.74 4.65 13.17
N SER A 420 -9.60 3.89 12.48
CA SER A 420 -9.97 4.16 11.09
C SER A 420 -10.64 5.53 10.89
N GLY A 421 -11.42 6.01 11.87
CA GLY A 421 -11.98 7.37 11.85
C GLY A 421 -10.90 8.46 11.90
N LEU A 422 -9.87 8.27 12.73
CA LEU A 422 -8.71 9.16 12.80
C LEU A 422 -7.91 9.16 11.50
N VAL A 423 -7.66 7.98 10.92
CA VAL A 423 -6.98 7.82 9.62
C VAL A 423 -7.75 8.54 8.50
N GLY A 424 -9.08 8.40 8.47
CA GLY A 424 -9.94 9.12 7.51
C GLY A 424 -9.87 10.64 7.64
N GLY A 425 -9.94 11.15 8.88
CA GLY A 425 -9.76 12.59 9.17
C GLY A 425 -8.39 13.11 8.72
N VAL A 426 -7.31 12.37 9.00
CA VAL A 426 -5.95 12.70 8.56
C VAL A 426 -5.83 12.73 7.03
N ILE A 427 -6.44 11.78 6.31
CA ILE A 427 -6.48 11.75 4.84
C ILE A 427 -7.19 13.00 4.29
N LEU A 428 -8.40 13.31 4.77
CA LEU A 428 -9.20 14.42 4.23
C LEU A 428 -8.60 15.80 4.57
N SER A 429 -7.92 15.91 5.71
CA SER A 429 -7.21 17.13 6.13
C SER A 429 -6.08 17.57 5.18
N ARG A 430 -5.52 16.62 4.40
CA ARG A 430 -4.37 16.84 3.48
C ARG A 430 -4.63 17.96 2.46
N VAL A 431 -5.88 18.06 1.97
CA VAL A 431 -6.28 19.10 1.00
C VAL A 431 -6.21 20.50 1.62
N GLY A 432 -6.54 20.60 2.91
CA GLY A 432 -6.46 21.83 3.69
C GLY A 432 -5.01 22.22 3.96
N LEU A 433 -4.20 21.27 4.45
CA LEU A 433 -2.78 21.50 4.74
C LEU A 433 -2.00 22.03 3.53
N TRP A 434 -2.02 21.29 2.42
CA TRP A 434 -1.27 21.69 1.21
C TRP A 434 -1.92 22.87 0.45
N GLY A 435 -3.22 23.11 0.64
CA GLY A 435 -3.87 24.30 0.12
C GLY A 435 -3.53 25.57 0.92
N TYR A 436 -3.31 25.42 2.22
CA TYR A 436 -2.82 26.51 3.07
C TYR A 436 -1.34 26.80 2.78
N ASP A 437 -0.48 25.78 2.69
CA ASP A 437 0.94 25.92 2.32
C ASP A 437 1.11 26.78 1.06
N LEU A 438 0.45 26.41 -0.04
CA LEU A 438 0.51 27.17 -1.29
C LEU A 438 -0.02 28.60 -1.14
N SER A 439 -1.09 28.79 -0.35
CA SER A 439 -1.66 30.12 -0.08
C SER A 439 -0.71 31.00 0.75
N ALA A 440 -0.09 30.43 1.79
CA ALA A 440 0.86 31.10 2.67
C ALA A 440 2.15 31.47 1.93
N GLN A 441 2.72 30.53 1.17
CA GLN A 441 3.89 30.78 0.32
C GLN A 441 3.63 31.89 -0.72
N THR A 442 2.44 31.89 -1.35
CA THR A 442 2.06 32.97 -2.28
C THR A 442 1.92 34.33 -1.59
N ILE A 443 1.40 34.36 -0.36
CA ILE A 443 1.32 35.59 0.43
C ILE A 443 2.71 36.08 0.82
N ILE A 444 3.59 35.20 1.32
CA ILE A 444 4.94 35.55 1.77
C ILE A 444 5.81 36.03 0.60
N GLN A 445 5.73 35.38 -0.56
CA GLN A 445 6.46 35.80 -1.76
C GLN A 445 5.98 37.14 -2.32
N GLY A 446 4.70 37.49 -2.11
CA GLY A 446 4.13 38.80 -2.47
C GLY A 446 4.31 39.89 -1.42
N ASP A 447 4.48 39.54 -0.14
CA ASP A 447 4.61 40.47 0.99
C ASP A 447 6.07 40.81 1.35
N VAL A 448 7.06 40.00 0.95
CA VAL A 448 8.49 40.19 1.27
C VAL A 448 9.26 40.69 0.03
N ASP A 449 10.04 41.76 0.20
CA ASP A 449 10.88 42.36 -0.85
C ASP A 449 11.99 41.42 -1.34
N GLU A 450 12.33 41.51 -2.63
CA GLU A 450 13.15 40.49 -3.34
C GLU A 450 14.52 40.26 -2.69
N GLU A 451 15.16 41.34 -2.26
CA GLU A 451 16.44 41.37 -1.54
C GLU A 451 16.39 40.64 -0.18
N HIS A 452 15.24 40.73 0.51
CA HIS A 452 15.06 40.22 1.87
C HIS A 452 14.40 38.82 1.91
N ARG A 453 13.84 38.32 0.80
CA ARG A 453 13.19 36.99 0.71
C ARG A 453 14.09 35.85 1.18
N GLY A 454 15.37 35.85 0.76
CA GLY A 454 16.31 34.79 1.15
C GLY A 454 16.53 34.70 2.66
N ALA A 455 16.66 35.85 3.32
CA ALA A 455 16.78 35.95 4.77
C ALA A 455 15.50 35.49 5.49
N PHE A 456 14.33 35.94 5.03
CA PHE A 456 13.04 35.54 5.59
C PHE A 456 12.79 34.03 5.47
N SER A 457 12.97 33.45 4.27
CA SER A 457 12.77 32.02 4.02
C SER A 457 13.74 31.13 4.79
N THR A 458 14.96 31.61 5.09
CA THR A 458 15.91 30.88 5.95
C THR A 458 15.39 30.77 7.38
N VAL A 459 14.85 31.86 7.95
CA VAL A 459 14.26 31.83 9.29
C VAL A 459 12.98 30.98 9.30
N GLU A 460 12.11 31.10 8.29
CA GLU A 460 10.92 30.25 8.13
C GLU A 460 11.28 28.75 8.13
N ALA A 461 12.24 28.33 7.30
CA ALA A 461 12.66 26.94 7.22
C ALA A 461 13.26 26.42 8.55
N SER A 462 13.93 27.30 9.31
CA SER A 462 14.41 26.97 10.65
C SER A 462 13.27 26.76 11.65
N MET A 463 12.21 27.58 11.59
CA MET A 463 11.02 27.43 12.44
C MET A 463 10.24 26.15 12.11
N GLN A 464 10.04 25.85 10.82
CA GLN A 464 9.46 24.57 10.37
C GLN A 464 10.24 23.37 10.92
N SER A 465 11.57 23.43 10.84
CA SER A 465 12.46 22.38 11.34
C SER A 465 12.37 22.22 12.87
N ILE A 466 12.28 23.32 13.62
CA ILE A 466 12.10 23.28 15.08
C ILE A 466 10.77 22.62 15.45
N PHE A 467 9.67 22.96 14.76
CA PHE A 467 8.36 22.36 15.02
C PHE A 467 8.29 20.88 14.62
N GLU A 468 8.97 20.44 13.56
CA GLU A 468 9.13 19.01 13.22
C GLU A 468 9.93 18.26 14.29
N LEU A 469 11.03 18.84 14.79
CA LEU A 469 11.82 18.25 15.89
C LEU A 469 11.03 18.18 17.21
N LEU A 470 10.20 19.19 17.51
CA LEU A 470 9.28 19.16 18.66
C LEU A 470 8.23 18.05 18.51
N SER A 471 7.79 17.75 17.28
CA SER A 471 6.93 16.59 17.03
C SER A 471 7.64 15.30 17.46
N TYR A 472 8.87 15.03 17.00
CA TYR A 472 9.62 13.84 17.38
C TYR A 472 9.94 13.78 18.87
N ALA A 473 10.30 14.91 19.49
CA ALA A 473 10.52 14.98 20.93
C ALA A 473 9.27 14.60 21.73
N SER A 474 8.07 14.98 21.25
CA SER A 474 6.81 14.64 21.92
C SER A 474 6.56 13.12 22.01
N THR A 475 7.00 12.34 21.01
CA THR A 475 6.88 10.86 21.03
C THR A 475 8.11 10.14 21.59
N VAL A 476 9.15 10.87 21.99
CA VAL A 476 10.15 10.38 22.95
C VAL A 476 9.60 10.49 24.37
N VAL A 477 8.94 11.61 24.72
CA VAL A 477 8.31 11.83 26.04
C VAL A 477 7.09 10.93 26.24
N PHE A 478 6.18 10.88 25.26
CA PHE A 478 5.01 10.00 25.24
C PHE A 478 5.29 8.76 24.38
N SER A 479 6.21 7.93 24.87
CA SER A 479 6.78 6.79 24.14
C SER A 479 5.87 5.58 23.96
N ARG A 480 4.88 5.36 24.84
CA ARG A 480 3.96 4.22 24.74
C ARG A 480 2.76 4.53 23.84
N PRO A 481 2.31 3.58 22.99
CA PRO A 481 1.11 3.74 22.15
C PRO A 481 -0.13 4.25 22.89
N ASP A 482 -0.39 3.79 24.11
CA ASP A 482 -1.54 4.22 24.93
C ASP A 482 -1.52 5.72 25.25
N GLN A 483 -0.30 6.30 25.31
CA GLN A 483 -0.04 7.70 25.60
C GLN A 483 -0.04 8.57 24.33
N PHE A 484 -0.11 7.98 23.13
CA PHE A 484 -0.09 8.71 21.84
C PHE A 484 -1.26 9.70 21.68
N GLN A 485 -2.33 9.53 22.47
CA GLN A 485 -3.41 10.52 22.61
C GLN A 485 -2.90 11.92 22.98
N TRP A 486 -1.79 12.05 23.73
CA TRP A 486 -1.23 13.34 24.12
C TRP A 486 -0.53 14.04 22.94
N PRO A 487 0.37 13.38 22.17
CA PRO A 487 0.82 13.86 20.85
C PRO A 487 -0.31 14.21 19.88
N ILE A 488 -1.40 13.44 19.83
CA ILE A 488 -2.60 13.79 19.03
C ILE A 488 -3.19 15.12 19.47
N VAL A 489 -3.44 15.31 20.77
CA VAL A 489 -4.00 16.56 21.32
C VAL A 489 -3.07 17.76 21.09
N MET A 490 -1.75 17.60 21.29
CA MET A 490 -0.77 18.66 21.00
C MET A 490 -0.76 19.04 19.51
N SER A 491 -0.87 18.06 18.62
CA SER A 491 -0.95 18.30 17.17
C SER A 491 -2.22 19.09 16.79
N VAL A 492 -3.38 18.75 17.36
CA VAL A 492 -4.61 19.51 17.15
C VAL A 492 -4.48 20.93 17.73
N GLY A 493 -3.91 21.08 18.93
CA GLY A 493 -3.65 22.38 19.55
C GLY A 493 -2.78 23.29 18.69
N ALA A 494 -1.69 22.77 18.11
CA ALA A 494 -0.83 23.51 17.18
C ALA A 494 -1.57 23.97 15.91
N ILE A 495 -2.42 23.11 15.35
CA ILE A 495 -3.20 23.40 14.14
C ILE A 495 -4.31 24.43 14.41
N TYR A 496 -4.96 24.38 15.58
CA TYR A 496 -5.93 25.40 16.00
C TYR A 496 -5.26 26.73 16.36
N LEU A 497 -4.05 26.71 16.93
CA LEU A 497 -3.23 27.91 17.16
C LEU A 497 -2.81 28.57 15.83
N ALA A 498 -2.37 27.77 14.85
CA ALA A 498 -2.14 28.23 13.47
C ALA A 498 -3.40 28.86 12.86
N GLY A 499 -4.54 28.18 12.95
CA GLY A 499 -5.85 28.70 12.55
C GLY A 499 -6.19 30.06 13.17
N GLY A 500 -5.97 30.22 14.48
CA GLY A 500 -6.17 31.48 15.21
C GLY A 500 -5.21 32.60 14.80
N LEU A 501 -3.92 32.28 14.63
CA LEU A 501 -2.91 33.24 14.16
C LEU A 501 -3.21 33.74 12.74
N TYR A 502 -3.62 32.85 11.83
CA TYR A 502 -4.00 33.22 10.47
C TYR A 502 -5.35 33.94 10.43
N ALA A 503 -6.34 33.56 11.25
CA ALA A 503 -7.58 34.33 11.39
C ALA A 503 -7.30 35.76 11.90
N SER A 504 -6.37 35.92 12.85
CA SER A 504 -5.90 37.23 13.31
C SER A 504 -5.16 38.02 12.22
N TYR A 505 -4.43 37.36 11.32
CA TYR A 505 -3.86 37.98 10.11
C TYR A 505 -4.94 38.45 9.14
N VAL A 506 -5.90 37.59 8.78
CA VAL A 506 -7.03 37.92 7.90
C VAL A 506 -7.85 39.08 8.46
N ARG A 507 -8.15 39.08 9.77
CA ARG A 507 -8.86 40.18 10.43
C ARG A 507 -8.06 41.49 10.39
N LYS A 508 -6.74 41.46 10.63
CA LYS A 508 -5.88 42.67 10.51
C LYS A 508 -5.81 43.19 9.07
N ARG A 509 -5.82 42.32 8.05
CA ARG A 509 -5.78 42.71 6.62
C ARG A 509 -7.14 43.13 6.03
N ARG A 510 -8.28 42.69 6.59
CA ARG A 510 -9.60 42.83 5.94
C ARG A 510 -10.75 43.32 6.85
N GLY A 511 -10.53 43.50 8.15
CA GLY A 511 -11.56 43.90 9.14
C GLY A 511 -12.58 42.80 9.49
N HIS A 512 -13.00 41.99 8.52
CA HIS A 512 -14.00 40.92 8.67
C HIS A 512 -13.46 39.54 8.27
N LEU A 513 -13.97 38.49 8.92
CA LEU A 513 -13.55 37.10 8.70
C LEU A 513 -14.39 36.36 7.64
N PHE A 514 -15.72 36.53 7.68
CA PHE A 514 -16.67 35.85 6.78
C PHE A 514 -17.30 36.82 5.80
N HIS A 515 -17.63 36.33 4.61
CA HIS A 515 -18.36 37.06 3.58
C HIS A 515 -19.21 36.05 2.82
N ALA A 516 -20.54 36.25 2.77
CA ALA A 516 -21.42 35.33 2.06
C ALA A 516 -21.07 35.35 0.55
N PRO A 517 -21.08 34.19 -0.14
CA PRO A 517 -20.89 34.16 -1.59
C PRO A 517 -22.09 34.83 -2.29
N PRO A 518 -21.92 35.46 -3.47
CA PRO A 518 -23.00 36.19 -4.15
C PRO A 518 -24.24 35.36 -4.53
N CYS A 519 -24.18 34.02 -4.46
CA CYS A 519 -25.31 33.12 -4.69
C CYS A 519 -26.35 33.06 -3.56
N LEU A 520 -26.26 33.93 -2.54
CA LEU A 520 -27.27 34.09 -1.48
C LEU A 520 -28.01 35.44 -1.50
N HIS A 521 -27.73 36.32 -2.47
CA HIS A 521 -28.60 37.47 -2.73
C HIS A 521 -29.70 37.07 -3.72
N PHE A 522 -30.95 37.14 -3.27
CA PHE A 522 -32.14 36.99 -4.08
C PHE A 522 -32.78 38.37 -4.20
N GLU A 523 -32.63 39.05 -5.33
CA GLU A 523 -33.33 40.31 -5.58
C GLU A 523 -33.64 40.51 -7.06
N VAL A 524 -34.69 41.27 -7.33
CA VAL A 524 -35.45 41.28 -8.60
C VAL A 524 -34.71 42.08 -9.68
N GLY A 525 -34.69 41.57 -10.92
CA GLY A 525 -34.08 42.26 -12.05
C GLY A 525 -35.02 43.20 -12.81
N LEU A 526 -34.43 44.18 -13.49
CA LEU A 526 -35.04 44.99 -14.55
C LEU A 526 -34.00 45.23 -15.66
N ASP A 527 -34.44 45.18 -16.92
CA ASP A 527 -33.64 45.56 -18.11
C ASP A 527 -33.81 47.05 -18.43
N ASP A 528 -32.75 47.72 -18.95
CA ASP A 528 -32.80 48.29 -20.31
C ASP A 528 -31.38 48.58 -20.87
N LYS A 529 -31.30 49.20 -22.06
CA LYS A 529 -30.19 49.14 -23.04
C LYS A 529 -29.37 50.44 -23.17
N SER A 530 -28.32 50.33 -24.01
CA SER A 530 -27.70 51.40 -24.85
C SER A 530 -26.37 52.00 -24.34
N ALA A 531 -25.41 52.40 -25.17
CA ALA A 531 -25.10 52.07 -26.58
C ALA A 531 -23.70 52.60 -26.97
N ASP A 532 -23.17 52.15 -28.13
CA ASP A 532 -22.10 52.81 -28.93
C ASP A 532 -20.69 52.94 -28.28
N LYS A 533 -19.52 53.17 -28.93
CA LYS A 533 -18.88 53.11 -30.28
C LYS A 533 -17.52 53.87 -30.09
N MET A 534 -16.47 53.90 -30.93
CA MET A 534 -15.99 53.11 -32.09
C MET A 534 -14.62 53.68 -32.56
N THR A 535 -13.66 52.83 -33.03
CA THR A 535 -12.41 53.13 -33.82
C THR A 535 -11.40 54.17 -33.28
N SER A 536 -10.09 53.92 -33.13
CA SER A 536 -9.02 53.46 -34.05
C SER A 536 -8.44 54.50 -35.01
N SER A 537 -7.10 54.50 -35.19
CA SER A 537 -6.39 54.60 -36.48
C SER A 537 -4.87 54.88 -36.33
N LEU A 538 -4.08 54.51 -37.34
CA LEU A 538 -2.71 54.96 -37.61
C LEU A 538 -2.57 55.24 -39.14
N ARG A 539 -1.73 56.19 -39.55
CA ARG A 539 -1.40 56.52 -40.96
C ARG A 539 -0.01 55.93 -41.32
N ARG A 540 0.40 55.56 -42.55
CA ARG A 540 -0.04 55.66 -43.97
C ARG A 540 0.88 56.54 -44.86
N VAL A 541 1.74 55.87 -45.65
CA VAL A 541 2.28 56.17 -47.02
C VAL A 541 2.68 54.79 -47.61
N LYS A 542 2.52 54.33 -48.88
CA LYS A 542 2.05 54.83 -50.21
C LYS A 542 3.14 55.26 -51.23
N THR A 543 3.64 54.29 -52.00
CA THR A 543 4.16 54.41 -53.40
C THR A 543 4.21 53.00 -54.05
N GLU A 544 4.53 52.85 -55.34
CA GLU A 544 3.58 52.75 -56.48
C GLU A 544 4.21 51.97 -57.67
N VAL A 545 3.56 51.92 -58.86
CA VAL A 545 4.05 51.40 -60.18
C VAL A 545 4.00 49.85 -60.39
N THR A 546 3.83 49.22 -61.59
CA THR A 546 2.93 49.35 -62.78
C THR A 546 2.99 48.02 -63.60
N SER A 547 2.02 47.76 -64.50
CA SER A 547 1.88 46.65 -65.49
C SER A 547 2.96 46.64 -66.63
N PRO A 548 3.02 45.73 -67.66
CA PRO A 548 1.97 44.81 -68.19
C PRO A 548 2.39 43.43 -68.84
N THR A 549 1.39 42.60 -69.26
CA THR A 549 1.31 41.64 -70.43
C THR A 549 2.42 40.56 -70.69
N GLN A 550 2.22 39.43 -71.41
CA GLN A 550 1.11 38.89 -72.25
C GLN A 550 1.07 37.32 -72.26
N GLU A 551 0.20 36.77 -73.12
CA GLU A 551 -0.11 35.38 -73.54
C GLU A 551 1.08 34.40 -73.73
N TYR A 552 0.92 33.06 -73.67
CA TYR A 552 0.19 32.23 -74.67
C TYR A 552 -0.42 30.91 -74.16
N ASN A 553 -1.41 30.41 -74.90
CA ASN A 553 -2.05 29.11 -74.72
C ASN A 553 -1.24 27.96 -75.32
N TYR A 554 -1.38 26.76 -74.73
CA TYR A 554 -1.49 25.53 -75.51
C TYR A 554 -2.58 24.63 -74.92
N SER A 555 -3.60 24.34 -75.71
CA SER A 555 -4.69 23.43 -75.35
C SER A 555 -4.49 22.09 -76.04
N GLU A 556 -4.68 20.98 -75.31
CA GLU A 556 -5.53 19.83 -75.70
C GLU A 556 -5.52 18.76 -74.59
N ASP A 557 -6.34 17.71 -74.75
CA ASP A 557 -6.31 16.44 -73.98
C ASP A 557 -6.47 16.46 -72.45
N ALA A 558 -7.48 17.20 -71.97
CA ALA A 558 -8.15 16.88 -70.69
C ALA A 558 -9.70 16.89 -70.77
N ALA A 559 -10.29 17.11 -71.95
CA ALA A 559 -11.70 17.48 -72.13
C ALA A 559 -12.67 16.29 -72.35
N ILE A 560 -12.37 15.09 -71.81
CA ILE A 560 -13.13 13.85 -72.12
C ILE A 560 -13.95 13.31 -70.92
N LEU A 561 -13.94 13.97 -69.75
CA LEU A 561 -14.75 13.58 -68.58
C LEU A 561 -15.68 14.70 -68.06
N ARG A 562 -16.36 15.42 -68.98
CA ARG A 562 -17.46 16.34 -68.62
C ARG A 562 -18.57 16.37 -69.67
N LYS A 563 -19.52 15.43 -69.55
CA LYS A 563 -20.87 15.59 -70.13
C LYS A 563 -21.92 14.83 -69.31
N ASN A 564 -23.01 15.53 -69.03
CA ASN A 564 -24.33 15.06 -68.56
C ASN A 564 -24.38 13.99 -67.44
N THR A 565 -24.62 14.44 -66.21
CA THR A 565 -25.58 13.78 -65.30
C THR A 565 -26.05 14.79 -64.26
N ASP A 566 -27.36 14.87 -64.03
CA ASP A 566 -27.89 15.41 -62.79
C ASP A 566 -27.69 14.35 -61.70
N ASP A 567 -26.59 14.41 -60.96
CA ASP A 567 -26.43 13.65 -59.71
C ASP A 567 -25.24 14.11 -58.85
N GLY A 568 -25.29 13.84 -57.55
CA GLY A 568 -24.37 14.40 -56.55
C GLY A 568 -22.95 13.80 -56.56
N GLN A 569 -21.94 14.60 -56.94
CA GLN A 569 -20.54 14.17 -56.95
C GLN A 569 -19.92 14.09 -55.52
N PHE A 570 -19.77 12.87 -55.00
CA PHE A 570 -19.20 12.56 -53.68
C PHE A 570 -17.74 13.05 -53.53
N ARG A 571 -17.38 13.59 -52.34
CA ARG A 571 -16.04 14.11 -52.02
C ARG A 571 -15.14 13.09 -51.33
N GLY A 572 -15.72 12.10 -50.64
CA GLY A 572 -15.01 11.10 -49.86
C GLY A 572 -15.53 9.68 -50.11
N LEU A 573 -16.12 9.08 -49.07
CA LEU A 573 -16.67 7.72 -49.08
C LEU A 573 -18.22 7.78 -48.96
N PRO A 574 -18.99 7.28 -49.95
CA PRO A 574 -20.43 7.05 -49.77
C PRO A 574 -20.68 5.95 -48.74
N ALA A 575 -21.52 6.22 -47.74
CA ALA A 575 -21.89 5.24 -46.71
C ALA A 575 -23.31 5.47 -46.17
N THR A 576 -24.00 4.37 -45.83
CA THR A 576 -25.30 4.42 -45.17
C THR A 576 -25.15 4.35 -43.64
N ARG A 577 -26.11 4.94 -42.91
CA ARG A 577 -26.09 4.90 -41.44
C ARG A 577 -26.42 3.47 -40.94
N LYS A 578 -25.38 2.76 -40.47
CA LYS A 578 -25.50 1.43 -39.83
C LYS A 578 -26.64 1.40 -38.81
N THR A 579 -27.52 0.41 -38.92
CA THR A 579 -28.66 0.22 -38.02
C THR A 579 -28.20 0.08 -36.56
N ARG A 580 -28.83 0.77 -35.60
CA ARG A 580 -28.48 0.72 -34.17
C ARG A 580 -28.29 -0.71 -33.64
N TRP A 581 -29.18 -1.62 -34.03
CA TRP A 581 -29.12 -3.05 -33.71
C TRP A 581 -27.84 -3.76 -34.16
N LYS A 582 -27.26 -3.40 -35.32
CA LYS A 582 -26.02 -4.02 -35.82
C LYS A 582 -24.80 -3.59 -34.99
N ILE A 583 -24.78 -2.36 -34.48
CA ILE A 583 -23.72 -1.87 -33.58
C ILE A 583 -23.89 -2.49 -32.18
N LEU A 584 -25.11 -2.46 -31.64
CA LEU A 584 -25.41 -3.04 -30.32
C LEU A 584 -25.16 -4.55 -30.28
N GLY A 585 -25.47 -5.28 -31.36
CA GLY A 585 -25.18 -6.71 -31.49
C GLY A 585 -23.69 -7.06 -31.39
N LYS A 586 -22.79 -6.23 -31.96
CA LYS A 586 -21.33 -6.40 -31.78
C LYS A 586 -20.90 -6.24 -30.32
N VAL A 587 -21.50 -5.30 -29.59
CA VAL A 587 -21.23 -5.08 -28.16
C VAL A 587 -21.74 -6.27 -27.34
N LEU A 588 -22.99 -6.68 -27.53
CA LEU A 588 -23.61 -7.79 -26.82
C LEU A 588 -22.89 -9.12 -27.07
N SER A 589 -22.43 -9.38 -28.31
CA SER A 589 -21.64 -10.58 -28.64
C SER A 589 -20.32 -10.66 -27.84
N ARG A 590 -19.58 -9.56 -27.73
CA ARG A 590 -18.32 -9.51 -26.97
C ARG A 590 -18.54 -9.58 -25.45
N TRP A 591 -19.62 -8.96 -24.98
CA TRP A 591 -20.04 -9.10 -23.59
C TRP A 591 -20.45 -10.55 -23.26
N ALA A 592 -21.18 -11.23 -24.14
CA ALA A 592 -21.57 -12.63 -23.97
C ALA A 592 -20.34 -13.58 -23.92
N ILE A 593 -19.32 -13.36 -24.76
CA ILE A 593 -18.03 -14.08 -24.67
C ILE A 593 -17.38 -13.85 -23.29
N THR A 594 -17.40 -12.61 -22.80
CA THR A 594 -16.79 -12.28 -21.49
C THR A 594 -17.58 -12.91 -20.34
N MET A 595 -18.91 -12.91 -20.41
CA MET A 595 -19.80 -13.60 -19.47
C MET A 595 -19.58 -15.12 -19.46
N ALA A 596 -19.37 -15.75 -20.62
CA ALA A 596 -19.08 -17.19 -20.68
C ALA A 596 -17.79 -17.55 -19.93
N VAL A 597 -16.74 -16.73 -20.06
CA VAL A 597 -15.49 -16.91 -19.29
C VAL A 597 -15.70 -16.66 -17.80
N ILE A 598 -16.46 -15.62 -17.43
CA ILE A 598 -16.82 -15.32 -16.02
C ILE A 598 -17.57 -16.50 -15.37
N VAL A 599 -18.56 -17.07 -16.07
CA VAL A 599 -19.30 -18.25 -15.60
C VAL A 599 -18.38 -19.48 -15.51
N SER A 600 -17.47 -19.68 -16.46
CA SER A 600 -16.48 -20.77 -16.38
C SER A 600 -15.54 -20.63 -15.17
N ILE A 601 -15.06 -19.42 -14.86
CA ILE A 601 -14.26 -19.16 -13.66
C ILE A 601 -15.06 -19.51 -12.40
N TYR A 602 -16.29 -19.02 -12.31
CA TYR A 602 -17.16 -19.27 -11.16
C TYR A 602 -17.42 -20.77 -10.94
N VAL A 603 -17.74 -21.51 -12.00
CA VAL A 603 -17.94 -22.96 -11.96
C VAL A 603 -16.65 -23.69 -11.54
N VAL A 604 -15.48 -23.31 -12.05
CA VAL A 604 -14.20 -23.93 -11.65
C VAL A 604 -13.88 -23.67 -10.17
N VAL A 605 -14.07 -22.44 -9.67
CA VAL A 605 -13.86 -22.15 -8.24
C VAL A 605 -14.85 -22.95 -7.37
N TRP A 606 -16.14 -22.99 -7.74
CA TRP A 606 -17.17 -23.70 -6.97
C TRP A 606 -16.97 -25.23 -6.96
N VAL A 607 -16.71 -25.86 -8.12
CA VAL A 607 -16.52 -27.32 -8.23
C VAL A 607 -15.30 -27.81 -7.45
N TYR A 608 -14.22 -27.03 -7.40
CA TYR A 608 -13.01 -27.39 -6.65
C TYR A 608 -13.08 -26.97 -5.17
N SER A 609 -13.78 -25.89 -4.82
CA SER A 609 -14.07 -25.52 -3.42
C SER A 609 -15.04 -26.50 -2.74
N SER A 610 -15.83 -27.24 -3.52
CA SER A 610 -16.74 -28.29 -3.01
C SER A 610 -16.05 -29.63 -2.75
N LYS A 611 -14.73 -29.75 -2.96
CA LYS A 611 -13.95 -30.97 -2.68
C LYS A 611 -13.27 -30.84 -1.32
N PRO A 612 -13.57 -31.71 -0.33
CA PRO A 612 -12.98 -31.61 1.00
C PRO A 612 -11.46 -31.86 0.98
N VAL A 613 -11.01 -32.73 0.07
CA VAL A 613 -9.59 -33.05 -0.15
C VAL A 613 -9.31 -33.16 -1.65
N MET A 614 -8.21 -32.56 -2.09
CA MET A 614 -7.68 -32.62 -3.46
C MET A 614 -6.30 -33.29 -3.48
N SER A 615 -6.12 -34.21 -4.43
CA SER A 615 -4.81 -34.78 -4.75
C SER A 615 -3.90 -33.77 -5.46
N GLN A 616 -2.59 -34.03 -5.47
CA GLN A 616 -1.61 -33.21 -6.23
C GLN A 616 -1.92 -33.16 -7.75
N LYS A 617 -2.53 -34.22 -8.32
CA LYS A 617 -3.01 -34.22 -9.71
C LYS A 617 -4.19 -33.25 -9.88
N THR A 618 -5.16 -33.30 -8.96
CA THR A 618 -6.34 -32.43 -8.93
C THR A 618 -5.97 -30.95 -8.74
N LYS A 619 -5.00 -30.66 -7.85
CA LYS A 619 -4.45 -29.30 -7.64
C LYS A 619 -3.81 -28.72 -8.90
N ARG A 620 -3.06 -29.54 -9.66
CA ARG A 620 -2.48 -29.12 -10.96
C ARG A 620 -3.56 -28.82 -12.01
N GLN A 621 -4.63 -29.62 -12.07
CA GLN A 621 -5.77 -29.38 -12.97
C GLN A 621 -6.48 -28.06 -12.63
N TYR A 622 -6.77 -27.81 -11.34
CA TYR A 622 -7.35 -26.54 -10.88
C TYR A 622 -6.49 -25.35 -11.29
N ASN A 623 -5.19 -25.37 -10.95
CA ASN A 623 -4.25 -24.28 -11.25
C ASN A 623 -4.18 -23.97 -12.76
N ALA A 624 -4.17 -25.00 -13.62
CA ALA A 624 -4.16 -24.82 -15.06
C ALA A 624 -5.45 -24.16 -15.58
N LEU A 625 -6.62 -24.65 -15.14
CA LEU A 625 -7.92 -24.12 -15.55
C LEU A 625 -8.13 -22.67 -15.09
N ILE A 626 -7.88 -22.37 -13.82
CA ILE A 626 -8.13 -21.03 -13.26
C ILE A 626 -7.18 -19.99 -13.86
N THR A 627 -5.91 -20.36 -14.12
CA THR A 627 -4.93 -19.48 -14.77
C THR A 627 -5.32 -19.19 -16.22
N GLY A 628 -5.65 -20.24 -17.00
CA GLY A 628 -6.05 -20.08 -18.40
C GLY A 628 -7.30 -19.24 -18.59
N LEU A 629 -8.33 -19.46 -17.75
CA LEU A 629 -9.56 -18.67 -17.78
C LEU A 629 -9.35 -17.22 -17.31
N SER A 630 -8.49 -16.98 -16.31
CA SER A 630 -8.16 -15.62 -15.87
C SER A 630 -7.44 -14.81 -16.95
N ILE A 631 -6.51 -15.43 -17.68
CA ILE A 631 -5.85 -14.83 -18.85
C ILE A 631 -6.87 -14.54 -19.96
N ALA A 632 -7.78 -15.48 -20.26
CA ALA A 632 -8.85 -15.27 -21.23
C ALA A 632 -9.77 -14.10 -20.87
N LEU A 633 -10.11 -13.94 -19.58
CA LEU A 633 -10.93 -12.83 -19.10
C LEU A 633 -10.20 -11.47 -19.23
N GLY A 634 -8.92 -11.41 -18.85
CA GLY A 634 -8.08 -10.22 -19.04
C GLY A 634 -7.99 -9.77 -20.50
N ILE A 635 -7.83 -10.73 -21.43
CA ILE A 635 -7.80 -10.49 -22.88
C ILE A 635 -9.18 -10.05 -23.40
N ALA A 636 -10.27 -10.70 -22.97
CA ALA A 636 -11.63 -10.36 -23.41
C ALA A 636 -12.00 -8.91 -23.02
N VAL A 637 -11.71 -8.51 -21.77
CA VAL A 637 -11.95 -7.15 -21.28
C VAL A 637 -11.05 -6.14 -22.01
N ALA A 638 -9.75 -6.42 -22.20
CA ALA A 638 -8.85 -5.54 -22.95
C ALA A 638 -9.27 -5.34 -24.41
N SER A 639 -9.69 -6.41 -25.09
CA SER A 639 -10.20 -6.37 -26.47
C SER A 639 -11.49 -5.56 -26.58
N SER A 640 -12.43 -5.79 -25.65
CA SER A 640 -13.68 -5.04 -25.54
C SER A 640 -13.43 -3.55 -25.28
N LEU A 641 -12.47 -3.21 -24.41
CA LEU A 641 -12.02 -1.85 -24.16
C LEU A 641 -11.50 -1.18 -25.43
N ASN A 642 -10.50 -1.75 -26.10
CA ASN A 642 -9.87 -1.14 -27.28
C ASN A 642 -10.89 -0.89 -28.41
N HIS A 643 -11.86 -1.79 -28.63
CA HIS A 643 -12.91 -1.58 -29.62
C HIS A 643 -13.88 -0.44 -29.30
N MET A 644 -14.16 -0.15 -28.02
CA MET A 644 -14.98 1.03 -27.67
C MET A 644 -14.30 2.35 -28.08
N VAL A 645 -12.96 2.42 -27.96
CA VAL A 645 -12.19 3.58 -28.46
C VAL A 645 -12.18 3.63 -30.00
N ALA A 646 -12.09 2.48 -30.67
CA ALA A 646 -12.11 2.38 -32.12
C ALA A 646 -13.45 2.81 -32.77
N GLU A 647 -14.58 2.66 -32.07
CA GLU A 647 -15.88 3.22 -32.50
C GLU A 647 -15.99 4.72 -32.15
N LEU A 648 -15.56 5.12 -30.94
CA LEU A 648 -15.65 6.52 -30.47
C LEU A 648 -14.76 7.51 -31.24
N ARG A 649 -13.66 7.07 -31.86
CA ARG A 649 -12.68 7.96 -32.53
C ARG A 649 -13.32 8.90 -33.57
N TRP A 650 -14.30 8.43 -34.35
CA TRP A 650 -14.95 9.24 -35.39
C TRP A 650 -15.82 10.35 -34.80
N TRP A 651 -16.56 10.08 -33.73
CA TRP A 651 -17.29 11.10 -32.96
C TRP A 651 -16.36 12.10 -32.25
N ILE A 652 -15.16 11.68 -31.85
CA ILE A 652 -14.13 12.58 -31.34
C ILE A 652 -13.61 13.51 -32.44
N LEU A 653 -13.52 13.04 -33.70
CA LEU A 653 -13.07 13.82 -34.85
C LEU A 653 -14.13 14.77 -35.41
N SER A 654 -15.42 14.41 -35.44
CA SER A 654 -16.48 15.30 -35.98
C SER A 654 -16.75 16.54 -35.14
N ARG A 655 -16.38 16.53 -33.86
CA ARG A 655 -16.75 17.61 -32.92
C ARG A 655 -15.97 18.92 -33.10
N ARG A 656 -14.73 18.92 -33.59
CA ARG A 656 -13.85 20.11 -33.68
C ARG A 656 -12.72 19.93 -34.70
N TYR A 657 -12.34 21.01 -35.39
CA TYR A 657 -11.13 21.08 -36.22
C TYR A 657 -9.84 20.77 -35.43
N ARG A 658 -8.93 19.99 -36.03
CA ARG A 658 -7.68 19.47 -35.44
C ARG A 658 -6.55 19.46 -36.48
N SER A 659 -5.32 19.79 -36.07
CA SER A 659 -4.12 19.66 -36.91
C SER A 659 -3.87 18.19 -37.30
N LYS A 660 -3.43 17.92 -38.54
CA LYS A 660 -3.19 16.57 -39.11
C LYS A 660 -2.60 15.56 -38.11
N SER A 661 -1.46 15.86 -37.48
CA SER A 661 -0.78 14.95 -36.55
C SER A 661 -1.53 14.66 -35.23
N LYS A 662 -2.71 15.25 -35.01
CA LYS A 662 -3.66 14.89 -33.95
C LYS A 662 -4.80 14.02 -34.47
N VAL A 663 -5.18 14.17 -35.74
CA VAL A 663 -6.17 13.31 -36.41
C VAL A 663 -5.63 11.88 -36.51
N GLU A 664 -4.41 11.71 -37.03
CA GLU A 664 -3.70 10.42 -37.13
C GLU A 664 -3.61 9.68 -35.78
N ARG A 665 -3.37 10.43 -34.70
CA ARG A 665 -3.26 9.88 -33.33
C ARG A 665 -4.59 9.50 -32.70
N ILE A 666 -5.69 10.09 -33.16
CA ILE A 666 -7.05 9.74 -32.74
C ILE A 666 -7.56 8.56 -33.57
N LEU A 667 -7.18 8.48 -34.86
CA LEU A 667 -7.43 7.31 -35.69
C LEU A 667 -6.75 6.06 -35.11
N ALA A 668 -5.50 6.18 -34.64
CA ALA A 668 -4.74 5.12 -33.98
C ALA A 668 -4.87 5.08 -32.44
N ALA A 669 -5.96 5.61 -31.87
CA ALA A 669 -6.15 5.67 -30.40
C ALA A 669 -6.47 4.31 -29.74
N ASP A 670 -6.82 3.31 -30.55
CA ASP A 670 -6.89 1.88 -30.22
C ASP A 670 -5.54 1.31 -29.74
N ASN A 671 -4.43 1.92 -30.13
CA ASN A 671 -3.10 1.60 -29.61
C ASN A 671 -2.71 2.50 -28.43
N LEU A 672 -2.51 1.91 -27.25
CA LEU A 672 -2.10 2.59 -26.02
C LEU A 672 -0.85 3.49 -26.20
N LYS A 673 0.12 3.07 -27.02
CA LYS A 673 1.32 3.87 -27.36
C LYS A 673 0.97 5.21 -28.01
N HIS A 674 -0.04 5.24 -28.87
CA HIS A 674 -0.48 6.44 -29.58
C HIS A 674 -1.32 7.33 -28.69
N THR A 675 -2.17 6.76 -27.83
CA THR A 675 -2.95 7.50 -26.81
C THR A 675 -2.04 8.14 -25.75
N ILE A 676 -1.01 7.44 -25.26
CA ILE A 676 0.02 8.02 -24.38
C ILE A 676 0.79 9.15 -25.10
N MET A 677 1.24 8.92 -26.34
CA MET A 677 1.99 9.93 -27.09
C MET A 677 1.12 11.14 -27.54
N LEU A 678 -0.21 10.97 -27.62
CA LEU A 678 -1.19 12.04 -27.81
C LEU A 678 -1.35 12.87 -26.53
N ALA A 679 -1.39 12.23 -25.35
CA ALA A 679 -1.39 12.93 -24.07
C ALA A 679 -0.10 13.75 -23.89
N VAL A 680 1.08 13.13 -24.07
CA VAL A 680 2.39 13.79 -23.88
C VAL A 680 2.62 14.97 -24.84
N ARG A 681 2.03 14.96 -26.04
CA ARG A 681 2.13 16.06 -27.04
C ARG A 681 0.93 17.01 -27.04
N SER A 682 -0.02 16.86 -26.11
CA SER A 682 -1.12 17.81 -25.92
C SER A 682 -0.72 18.95 -24.97
N LYS A 683 -1.33 20.13 -25.16
CA LYS A 683 -1.39 21.22 -24.17
C LYS A 683 -2.82 21.44 -23.62
N ARG A 684 -3.80 20.63 -24.03
CA ARG A 684 -5.23 20.81 -23.70
C ARG A 684 -5.67 19.83 -22.63
N TRP A 685 -5.97 20.33 -21.43
CA TRP A 685 -6.33 19.56 -20.22
C TRP A 685 -7.34 18.43 -20.49
N THR A 686 -8.39 18.67 -21.29
CA THR A 686 -9.43 17.68 -21.62
C THR A 686 -8.90 16.41 -22.31
N ILE A 687 -7.78 16.50 -23.04
CA ILE A 687 -7.14 15.33 -23.68
C ILE A 687 -6.33 14.54 -22.65
N HIS A 688 -5.70 15.21 -21.68
CA HIS A 688 -5.02 14.53 -20.58
C HIS A 688 -6.04 13.83 -19.67
N VAL A 689 -7.13 14.49 -19.28
CA VAL A 689 -8.22 13.86 -18.50
C VAL A 689 -8.77 12.61 -19.20
N ALA A 690 -9.05 12.69 -20.50
CA ALA A 690 -9.54 11.53 -21.26
C ALA A 690 -8.50 10.40 -21.35
N ALA A 691 -7.23 10.70 -21.63
CA ALA A 691 -6.18 9.68 -21.76
C ALA A 691 -5.75 9.08 -20.41
N THR A 692 -5.75 9.88 -19.33
CA THR A 692 -5.49 9.42 -17.97
C THR A 692 -6.66 8.60 -17.44
N GLY A 693 -7.92 9.03 -17.64
CA GLY A 693 -9.09 8.24 -17.31
C GLY A 693 -9.14 6.91 -18.08
N TRP A 694 -8.76 6.92 -19.36
CA TRP A 694 -8.59 5.71 -20.16
C TRP A 694 -7.54 4.75 -19.58
N LEU A 695 -6.35 5.28 -19.26
CA LEU A 695 -5.23 4.50 -18.72
C LEU A 695 -5.55 3.96 -17.32
N ILE A 696 -6.24 4.73 -16.46
CA ILE A 696 -6.73 4.27 -15.15
C ILE A 696 -7.76 3.16 -15.33
N LEU A 697 -8.70 3.28 -16.28
CA LEU A 697 -9.68 2.22 -16.57
C LEU A 697 -9.00 0.94 -17.07
N SER A 698 -8.09 1.03 -18.03
CA SER A 698 -7.39 -0.14 -18.60
C SER A 698 -6.47 -0.84 -17.60
N ILE A 699 -5.75 -0.10 -16.74
CA ILE A 699 -4.90 -0.70 -15.71
C ILE A 699 -5.76 -1.21 -14.55
N GLY A 700 -6.72 -0.41 -14.09
CA GLY A 700 -7.62 -0.75 -12.99
C GLY A 700 -8.44 -2.02 -13.25
N SER A 701 -8.92 -2.23 -14.48
CA SER A 701 -9.61 -3.48 -14.83
C SER A 701 -8.68 -4.71 -14.74
N GLN A 702 -7.41 -4.59 -15.15
CA GLN A 702 -6.47 -5.72 -15.08
C GLN A 702 -6.01 -6.00 -13.64
N VAL A 703 -5.81 -4.95 -12.82
CA VAL A 703 -5.51 -5.10 -11.38
C VAL A 703 -6.70 -5.72 -10.63
N GLY A 704 -7.92 -5.27 -10.91
CA GLY A 704 -9.14 -5.86 -10.34
C GLY A 704 -9.31 -7.33 -10.70
N LEU A 705 -9.06 -7.70 -11.96
CA LEU A 705 -9.09 -9.10 -12.39
C LEU A 705 -7.98 -9.95 -11.75
N ALA A 706 -6.77 -9.42 -11.61
CA ALA A 706 -5.68 -10.11 -10.92
C ALA A 706 -6.00 -10.36 -9.43
N ALA A 707 -6.74 -9.45 -8.78
CA ALA A 707 -7.16 -9.59 -7.39
C ALA A 707 -8.15 -10.76 -7.13
N VAL A 708 -8.81 -11.31 -8.18
CA VAL A 708 -9.59 -12.55 -8.04
C VAL A 708 -8.70 -13.71 -7.56
N GLY A 709 -7.44 -13.75 -8.01
CA GLY A 709 -6.44 -14.74 -7.59
C GLY A 709 -5.96 -14.59 -6.14
N LEU A 710 -6.35 -13.52 -5.44
CA LEU A 710 -6.08 -13.30 -4.00
C LEU A 710 -7.29 -13.67 -3.12
N CYS A 711 -8.46 -13.97 -3.71
CA CYS A 711 -9.69 -14.26 -2.98
C CYS A 711 -9.83 -15.75 -2.59
N TYR A 712 -8.84 -16.59 -2.95
CA TYR A 712 -8.77 -18.01 -2.63
C TYR A 712 -7.32 -18.46 -2.39
N SER A 713 -7.14 -19.51 -1.59
CA SER A 713 -5.85 -20.13 -1.27
C SER A 713 -5.93 -21.66 -1.35
N THR A 714 -4.78 -22.32 -1.59
CA THR A 714 -4.70 -23.80 -1.59
C THR A 714 -4.05 -24.29 -0.30
N ASP A 715 -4.87 -24.37 0.74
CA ASP A 715 -4.44 -24.74 2.10
C ASP A 715 -4.19 -26.26 2.20
N THR A 716 -3.56 -26.71 3.28
CA THR A 716 -3.54 -28.14 3.65
C THR A 716 -4.93 -28.58 4.09
N ALA A 717 -5.32 -29.81 3.72
CA ALA A 717 -6.50 -30.43 4.29
C ALA A 717 -6.24 -30.75 5.76
N ASP A 718 -7.10 -30.23 6.63
CA ASP A 718 -7.03 -30.21 8.09
C ASP A 718 -8.06 -31.12 8.74
N LYS A 719 -9.24 -31.28 8.11
CA LYS A 719 -10.35 -32.08 8.64
C LYS A 719 -10.38 -33.53 8.15
N GLN A 720 -9.79 -33.84 6.99
CA GLN A 720 -9.81 -35.17 6.39
C GLN A 720 -8.51 -35.45 5.64
N ALA A 721 -8.00 -36.68 5.74
CA ALA A 721 -6.80 -37.11 5.02
C ALA A 721 -7.12 -37.60 3.59
N LEU A 722 -6.10 -37.58 2.73
CA LEU A 722 -6.11 -38.27 1.45
C LEU A 722 -5.66 -39.73 1.67
N LEU A 723 -6.58 -40.70 1.59
CA LEU A 723 -6.21 -42.11 1.65
C LEU A 723 -5.55 -42.57 0.34
N VAL A 724 -4.46 -43.33 0.45
CA VAL A 724 -3.74 -44.00 -0.65
C VAL A 724 -3.35 -45.41 -0.20
N PRO A 725 -3.40 -46.45 -1.05
CA PRO A 725 -2.94 -47.79 -0.68
C PRO A 725 -1.48 -47.78 -0.20
N GLY A 726 -1.21 -48.45 0.92
CA GLY A 726 0.12 -48.48 1.55
C GLY A 726 0.05 -48.94 3.01
N ASN A 727 1.19 -48.92 3.70
CA ASN A 727 1.27 -49.43 5.06
C ASN A 727 0.66 -48.45 6.09
N VAL A 728 -0.07 -49.02 7.04
CA VAL A 728 -0.63 -48.35 8.21
C VAL A 728 -0.08 -48.98 9.48
N THR A 729 0.04 -48.18 10.54
CA THR A 729 0.29 -48.65 11.91
C THR A 729 -0.99 -48.58 12.73
N ILE A 730 -1.23 -49.63 13.51
CA ILE A 730 -2.28 -49.71 14.54
C ILE A 730 -1.67 -50.32 15.80
N SER A 731 -2.26 -50.03 16.96
CA SER A 731 -1.84 -50.59 18.25
C SER A 731 -2.19 -52.08 18.36
N ASP A 732 -1.31 -52.90 18.93
CA ASP A 732 -1.61 -54.26 19.36
C ASP A 732 -2.59 -54.23 20.55
N MET A 733 -3.80 -54.75 20.36
CA MET A 733 -4.86 -54.77 21.38
C MET A 733 -5.14 -56.17 21.94
N THR A 734 -4.20 -57.12 21.78
CA THR A 734 -4.35 -58.49 22.30
C THR A 734 -4.28 -58.57 23.83
N THR A 735 -3.61 -57.63 24.48
CA THR A 735 -3.46 -57.54 25.94
C THR A 735 -3.01 -56.13 26.36
N ILE A 736 -3.10 -55.79 27.64
CA ILE A 736 -2.68 -54.48 28.14
C ILE A 736 -1.14 -54.40 28.29
N GLY A 737 -0.53 -53.40 27.63
CA GLY A 737 0.91 -53.13 27.68
C GLY A 737 1.28 -52.34 28.94
N THR A 738 2.20 -52.89 29.76
CA THR A 738 2.45 -52.40 31.13
C THR A 738 3.60 -51.40 31.27
N GLY A 739 4.55 -51.35 30.32
CA GLY A 739 5.82 -50.61 30.46
C GLY A 739 5.74 -49.07 30.46
N LYS A 740 4.54 -48.49 30.38
CA LYS A 740 4.28 -47.05 30.55
C LYS A 740 3.94 -46.67 31.99
N VAL A 741 3.41 -47.64 32.75
CA VAL A 741 2.95 -47.50 34.15
C VAL A 741 3.88 -48.24 35.10
N VAL A 742 4.37 -49.40 34.68
CA VAL A 742 5.27 -50.28 35.45
C VAL A 742 6.68 -50.18 34.89
N LYS A 743 7.70 -50.19 35.76
CA LYS A 743 9.13 -50.02 35.41
C LYS A 743 9.70 -51.04 34.40
N SER A 744 8.94 -52.07 34.05
CA SER A 744 9.27 -53.07 33.03
C SER A 744 7.99 -53.54 32.35
N ASN A 745 8.08 -54.00 31.09
CA ASN A 745 7.01 -54.70 30.36
C ASN A 745 6.71 -56.08 30.97
N SER A 746 6.21 -56.10 32.20
CA SER A 746 5.83 -57.30 32.94
C SER A 746 4.51 -57.85 32.40
N LYS A 747 4.47 -59.16 32.14
CA LYS A 747 3.25 -59.92 31.81
C LYS A 747 2.61 -60.60 33.04
N ALA A 748 3.05 -60.26 34.25
CA ALA A 748 2.43 -60.77 35.47
C ALA A 748 1.04 -60.15 35.66
N LEU A 749 0.04 -60.97 36.01
CA LEU A 749 -1.37 -60.55 36.13
C LEU A 749 -1.55 -59.29 37.00
N GLY A 750 -0.89 -59.22 38.16
CA GLY A 750 -0.94 -58.05 39.03
C GLY A 750 -0.43 -56.75 38.38
N ALA A 751 0.61 -56.83 37.54
CA ALA A 751 1.09 -55.67 36.79
C ALA A 751 0.08 -55.23 35.72
N GLN A 752 -0.65 -56.17 35.10
CA GLN A 752 -1.71 -55.87 34.14
C GLN A 752 -2.94 -55.25 34.82
N GLN A 753 -3.36 -55.80 35.96
CA GLN A 753 -4.46 -55.30 36.80
C GLN A 753 -4.20 -53.88 37.30
N TYR A 754 -3.02 -53.60 37.86
CA TYR A 754 -2.61 -52.25 38.26
C TYR A 754 -2.54 -51.27 37.08
N THR A 755 -2.08 -51.74 35.91
CA THR A 755 -2.04 -50.92 34.68
C THR A 755 -3.46 -50.61 34.19
N ALA A 756 -4.41 -51.55 34.27
CA ALA A 756 -5.79 -51.33 33.87
C ALA A 756 -6.47 -50.25 34.73
N ASN A 757 -6.33 -50.33 36.05
CA ASN A 757 -6.80 -49.27 36.95
C ASN A 757 -6.14 -47.92 36.63
N SER A 758 -4.81 -47.92 36.45
CA SER A 758 -4.04 -46.72 36.10
C SER A 758 -4.47 -46.09 34.78
N TYR A 759 -4.78 -46.88 33.75
CA TYR A 759 -5.26 -46.39 32.45
C TYR A 759 -6.67 -45.80 32.54
N GLY A 760 -7.58 -46.41 33.31
CA GLY A 760 -8.88 -45.81 33.59
C GLY A 760 -8.77 -44.47 34.33
N ILE A 761 -7.84 -44.33 35.28
CA ILE A 761 -7.55 -43.06 35.95
C ILE A 761 -6.92 -42.03 35.00
N ILE A 762 -5.92 -42.43 34.20
CA ILE A 762 -5.27 -41.56 33.20
C ILE A 762 -6.28 -41.07 32.15
N SER A 763 -7.33 -41.84 31.85
CA SER A 763 -8.39 -41.42 30.92
C SER A 763 -9.11 -40.14 31.35
N GLN A 764 -9.12 -39.79 32.66
CA GLN A 764 -9.68 -38.51 33.14
C GLN A 764 -8.94 -37.28 32.59
N ALA A 765 -7.67 -37.41 32.21
CA ALA A 765 -6.88 -36.33 31.63
C ALA A 765 -7.24 -36.05 30.16
N TYR A 766 -7.96 -36.96 29.50
CA TYR A 766 -8.37 -36.85 28.10
C TYR A 766 -9.79 -36.33 27.98
N ALA A 767 -10.03 -35.48 26.98
CA ALA A 767 -11.35 -34.94 26.71
C ALA A 767 -12.33 -36.05 26.28
N SER A 768 -13.60 -35.88 26.65
CA SER A 768 -14.71 -36.72 26.20
C SER A 768 -15.87 -35.85 25.73
N ALA A 769 -16.67 -36.34 24.80
CA ALA A 769 -17.79 -35.59 24.24
C ALA A 769 -19.04 -36.46 24.02
N ASP A 770 -20.15 -35.82 23.65
CA ASP A 770 -21.38 -36.53 23.27
C ASP A 770 -21.18 -37.41 22.05
N MET A 771 -22.07 -38.41 21.89
CA MET A 771 -22.21 -39.22 20.68
C MET A 771 -22.38 -38.39 19.38
N SER A 772 -22.80 -37.12 19.47
CA SER A 772 -22.90 -36.17 18.33
C SER A 772 -21.55 -35.66 17.81
N LYS A 773 -20.45 -35.90 18.54
CA LYS A 773 -19.08 -35.46 18.22
C LYS A 773 -18.17 -36.56 17.70
N VAL A 774 -18.65 -37.81 17.64
CA VAL A 774 -17.92 -38.97 17.13
C VAL A 774 -17.34 -38.64 15.74
N PRO A 775 -16.02 -38.82 15.51
CA PRO A 775 -15.40 -38.46 14.25
C PRO A 775 -15.92 -39.35 13.11
N SER A 776 -16.21 -38.72 11.96
CA SER A 776 -16.45 -39.47 10.73
C SER A 776 -15.16 -40.19 10.31
N ALA A 777 -15.26 -41.44 9.86
CA ALA A 777 -14.11 -42.15 9.30
C ALA A 777 -13.34 -41.30 8.27
N ARG A 778 -12.00 -41.37 8.32
CA ARG A 778 -11.04 -40.52 7.59
C ARG A 778 -10.89 -39.08 8.09
N ALA A 779 -11.56 -38.70 9.17
CA ALA A 779 -11.22 -37.47 9.89
C ALA A 779 -9.78 -37.56 10.41
N ILE A 780 -9.04 -36.45 10.35
CA ILE A 780 -7.71 -36.36 10.97
C ILE A 780 -7.90 -36.24 12.49
N TYR A 781 -7.15 -37.02 13.25
CA TYR A 781 -7.11 -36.96 14.71
C TYR A 781 -5.90 -36.15 15.17
N VAL A 782 -6.08 -35.29 16.16
CA VAL A 782 -5.00 -34.61 16.89
C VAL A 782 -5.21 -34.79 18.39
N ALA A 783 -4.13 -34.76 19.18
CA ALA A 783 -4.16 -35.03 20.63
C ALA A 783 -4.97 -34.02 21.50
N SER A 784 -5.61 -33.03 20.87
CA SER A 784 -6.58 -32.12 21.51
C SER A 784 -8.04 -32.52 21.28
N ASP A 785 -8.30 -33.51 20.42
CA ASP A 785 -9.64 -34.01 20.14
C ASP A 785 -10.13 -34.92 21.28
N PRO A 786 -11.46 -35.05 21.49
CA PRO A 786 -12.00 -36.01 22.47
C PRO A 786 -11.65 -37.44 22.09
N LEU A 787 -11.11 -38.21 23.04
CA LEU A 787 -10.73 -39.60 22.85
C LEU A 787 -11.92 -40.56 23.02
N MET A 788 -12.90 -40.19 23.86
CA MET A 788 -14.02 -41.03 24.26
C MET A 788 -15.36 -40.32 24.05
N PHE A 789 -16.38 -41.08 23.63
CA PHE A 789 -17.70 -40.53 23.31
C PHE A 789 -18.79 -41.26 24.10
N CYS A 790 -19.48 -40.57 25.00
CA CYS A 790 -20.51 -41.18 25.85
C CYS A 790 -21.91 -40.63 25.53
N ASP A 791 -22.92 -41.41 25.89
CA ASP A 791 -24.29 -40.98 26.14
C ASP A 791 -24.80 -41.60 27.46
N ASP A 792 -26.09 -41.45 27.78
CA ASP A 792 -26.70 -41.93 29.02
C ASP A 792 -26.78 -43.48 29.15
N VAL A 793 -26.36 -44.23 28.12
CA VAL A 793 -26.50 -45.70 28.04
C VAL A 793 -25.14 -46.38 27.83
N TYR A 794 -24.24 -45.80 27.05
CA TYR A 794 -22.94 -46.41 26.75
C TYR A 794 -21.85 -45.39 26.42
N CYS A 795 -20.60 -45.82 26.55
CA CYS A 795 -19.44 -45.08 26.07
C CYS A 795 -18.74 -45.81 24.93
N LYS A 796 -18.16 -45.06 23.99
CA LYS A 796 -17.57 -45.52 22.73
C LYS A 796 -16.14 -45.00 22.56
N TYR A 797 -15.26 -45.87 22.08
CA TYR A 797 -13.95 -45.52 21.53
C TYR A 797 -13.95 -45.79 20.02
N VAL A 798 -13.26 -44.95 19.25
CA VAL A 798 -13.06 -45.11 17.79
C VAL A 798 -11.57 -45.35 17.56
N PHE A 799 -11.22 -46.43 16.86
CA PHE A 799 -9.81 -46.76 16.64
C PHE A 799 -9.16 -45.82 15.64
N HIS A 800 -7.88 -45.54 15.86
CA HIS A 800 -7.03 -44.73 15.02
C HIS A 800 -6.14 -45.58 14.09
N GLU A 801 -5.81 -45.04 12.91
CA GLU A 801 -4.82 -45.59 11.97
C GLU A 801 -3.83 -44.49 11.60
N THR A 802 -2.53 -44.78 11.70
CA THR A 802 -1.45 -43.81 11.44
C THR A 802 -0.63 -44.21 10.20
N SER A 803 -0.13 -43.23 9.45
CA SER A 803 0.73 -43.49 8.30
C SER A 803 2.16 -43.89 8.72
N THR A 804 2.56 -45.10 8.34
CA THR A 804 3.92 -45.63 8.60
C THR A 804 5.02 -44.83 7.88
N SER A 805 4.69 -44.05 6.84
CA SER A 805 5.65 -43.10 6.24
C SER A 805 5.80 -41.82 7.06
N SER A 806 4.73 -41.33 7.70
CA SER A 806 4.79 -40.12 8.53
C SER A 806 5.48 -40.31 9.87
N ILE A 807 5.46 -41.53 10.43
CA ILE A 807 6.18 -41.88 11.68
C ILE A 807 7.72 -41.82 11.50
N LYS A 808 8.21 -41.82 10.26
CA LYS A 808 9.66 -41.82 9.94
C LYS A 808 10.20 -40.43 9.55
N ASP A 809 9.40 -39.39 9.73
CA ASP A 809 9.71 -38.02 9.33
C ASP A 809 9.73 -37.13 10.59
N ASP A 810 10.85 -37.17 11.31
CA ASP A 810 11.05 -36.57 12.65
C ASP A 810 10.74 -35.05 12.69
N ASP A 811 10.75 -34.36 11.55
CA ASP A 811 10.37 -32.95 11.40
C ASP A 811 8.84 -32.73 11.37
N THR A 812 8.01 -33.78 11.43
CA THR A 812 6.55 -33.68 11.27
C THR A 812 5.75 -34.56 12.25
N ASN A 813 4.61 -34.04 12.72
CA ASN A 813 3.65 -34.85 13.48
C ASN A 813 3.10 -36.00 12.59
N PRO A 814 3.00 -37.24 13.11
CA PRO A 814 2.39 -38.36 12.40
C PRO A 814 0.97 -38.05 11.89
N MET A 815 0.67 -38.52 10.69
CA MET A 815 -0.66 -38.40 10.09
C MET A 815 -1.55 -39.55 10.58
N THR A 816 -2.35 -39.26 11.61
CA THR A 816 -3.32 -40.19 12.22
C THR A 816 -4.74 -39.85 11.81
N VAL A 817 -5.59 -40.86 11.60
CA VAL A 817 -7.00 -40.70 11.25
C VAL A 817 -7.93 -41.61 12.06
N ALA A 818 -9.15 -41.14 12.30
CA ALA A 818 -10.26 -41.97 12.78
C ALA A 818 -10.66 -42.99 11.71
N THR A 819 -10.77 -44.26 12.11
CA THR A 819 -11.24 -45.35 11.25
C THR A 819 -12.77 -45.43 11.24
N ASN A 820 -13.33 -46.49 10.65
CA ASN A 820 -14.73 -46.89 10.87
C ASN A 820 -14.87 -47.96 11.97
N ARG A 821 -13.78 -48.34 12.65
CA ARG A 821 -13.80 -49.32 13.74
C ARG A 821 -14.10 -48.64 15.07
N SER A 822 -14.99 -49.23 15.86
CA SER A 822 -15.33 -48.70 17.18
C SER A 822 -15.73 -49.80 18.15
N VAL A 823 -15.42 -49.62 19.43
CA VAL A 823 -15.84 -50.49 20.52
C VAL A 823 -16.70 -49.70 21.51
N ASN A 824 -17.69 -50.36 22.10
CA ASN A 824 -18.58 -49.81 23.12
C ASN A 824 -18.32 -50.49 24.47
N SER A 825 -18.53 -49.76 25.56
CA SER A 825 -18.74 -50.33 26.89
C SER A 825 -20.07 -49.87 27.46
N THR A 826 -20.74 -50.80 28.14
CA THR A 826 -22.04 -50.64 28.80
C THR A 826 -21.94 -51.18 30.22
N ALA A 827 -22.76 -50.66 31.13
CA ALA A 827 -22.97 -51.31 32.43
C ALA A 827 -24.47 -51.40 32.74
N SER A 828 -24.85 -52.38 33.55
CA SER A 828 -26.21 -52.53 34.09
C SER A 828 -26.11 -52.70 35.60
N CYS A 829 -26.72 -51.78 36.35
CA CYS A 829 -26.62 -51.67 37.81
C CYS A 829 -27.97 -51.79 38.49
N ALA A 830 -27.99 -52.49 39.63
CA ALA A 830 -29.02 -52.37 40.65
C ALA A 830 -28.43 -51.74 41.93
N SER A 831 -29.27 -51.04 42.69
CA SER A 831 -28.89 -50.30 43.90
C SER A 831 -29.81 -50.62 45.08
N TRP A 832 -29.23 -50.64 46.28
CA TRP A 832 -29.93 -50.90 47.54
C TRP A 832 -29.42 -49.96 48.62
N ARG A 833 -30.35 -49.44 49.43
CA ARG A 833 -29.99 -48.54 50.54
C ARG A 833 -29.37 -49.34 51.68
N VAL A 834 -28.25 -48.85 52.22
CA VAL A 834 -27.61 -49.46 53.39
C VAL A 834 -28.33 -48.99 54.66
N THR A 835 -28.74 -49.92 55.50
CA THR A 835 -29.48 -49.69 56.76
C THR A 835 -28.61 -49.80 58.01
N SER A 836 -27.46 -50.46 57.92
CA SER A 836 -26.46 -50.59 58.99
C SER A 836 -25.05 -50.72 58.42
N GLY A 837 -24.04 -50.17 59.12
CA GLY A 837 -22.62 -50.24 58.74
C GLY A 837 -22.17 -49.31 57.61
N GLY A 838 -23.08 -48.52 57.02
CA GLY A 838 -22.85 -47.77 55.78
C GLY A 838 -21.81 -46.63 55.81
N ASN A 839 -21.24 -46.28 56.97
CA ASN A 839 -20.20 -45.24 57.05
C ASN A 839 -18.77 -45.76 56.82
N GLY A 840 -18.60 -46.98 56.31
CA GLY A 840 -17.31 -47.56 55.94
C GLY A 840 -16.36 -47.87 57.12
N THR A 841 -16.85 -47.79 58.37
CA THR A 841 -16.06 -48.12 59.57
C THR A 841 -16.19 -49.59 59.99
N THR A 842 -17.18 -50.32 59.49
CA THR A 842 -17.40 -51.76 59.73
C THR A 842 -17.10 -52.60 58.49
N THR A 843 -16.64 -53.84 58.71
CA THR A 843 -16.39 -54.86 57.67
C THR A 843 -17.65 -55.58 57.20
N ASN A 844 -18.81 -55.19 57.72
CA ASN A 844 -20.09 -55.83 57.46
C ASN A 844 -21.14 -54.71 57.35
N ILE A 845 -21.95 -54.75 56.30
CA ILE A 845 -23.05 -53.80 56.06
C ILE A 845 -24.35 -54.56 55.90
N THR A 846 -25.48 -53.91 56.16
CA THR A 846 -26.82 -54.48 55.94
C THR A 846 -27.56 -53.65 54.91
N VAL A 847 -28.05 -54.28 53.84
CA VAL A 847 -28.82 -53.63 52.77
C VAL A 847 -30.30 -54.01 52.84
N ALA A 848 -31.19 -53.08 52.47
CA ALA A 848 -32.62 -53.35 52.33
C ALA A 848 -32.95 -53.91 50.95
N LEU A 849 -33.63 -55.07 50.90
CA LEU A 849 -34.10 -55.72 49.69
C LEU A 849 -35.52 -55.24 49.33
N GLU A 850 -35.87 -55.26 48.03
CA GLU A 850 -37.19 -54.81 47.53
C GLU A 850 -38.38 -55.57 48.13
N ASN A 851 -38.16 -56.82 48.56
CA ASN A 851 -39.17 -57.66 49.22
C ASN A 851 -39.35 -57.36 50.72
N GLY A 852 -38.73 -56.29 51.25
CA GLY A 852 -38.75 -55.92 52.66
C GLY A 852 -37.81 -56.72 53.55
N GLY A 853 -37.04 -57.66 52.99
CA GLY A 853 -35.97 -58.36 53.68
C GLY A 853 -34.70 -57.53 53.83
N THR A 854 -33.74 -58.04 54.60
CA THR A 854 -32.41 -57.44 54.76
C THR A 854 -31.32 -58.47 54.50
N GLN A 855 -30.32 -58.12 53.69
CA GLN A 855 -29.14 -58.95 53.44
C GLN A 855 -27.91 -58.32 54.11
N THR A 856 -27.04 -59.14 54.68
CA THR A 856 -25.71 -58.69 55.16
C THR A 856 -24.67 -58.98 54.09
N ILE A 857 -23.76 -58.03 53.86
CA ILE A 857 -22.69 -58.08 52.87
C ILE A 857 -21.38 -57.72 53.58
N ASP A 858 -20.32 -58.47 53.28
CA ASP A 858 -19.01 -58.28 53.88
C ASP A 858 -18.12 -57.39 53.00
N ILE A 859 -17.35 -56.52 53.63
CA ILE A 859 -16.55 -55.45 53.01
C ILE A 859 -15.07 -55.67 53.40
N PRO A 860 -14.13 -55.66 52.44
CA PRO A 860 -12.76 -56.19 52.62
C PRO A 860 -11.87 -55.39 53.58
N TYR A 861 -12.23 -54.13 53.87
CA TYR A 861 -11.41 -53.20 54.66
C TYR A 861 -12.29 -52.14 55.34
N ARG A 862 -11.67 -51.25 56.13
CA ARG A 862 -12.34 -50.15 56.87
C ARG A 862 -11.69 -48.81 56.52
N GLY A 863 -12.18 -48.14 55.49
CA GLY A 863 -11.64 -46.83 55.06
C GLY A 863 -12.34 -45.62 55.70
N GLY A 864 -13.53 -45.80 56.28
CA GLY A 864 -14.35 -44.71 56.80
C GLY A 864 -15.28 -44.08 55.75
N THR A 865 -15.77 -42.89 56.09
CA THR A 865 -16.85 -42.15 55.40
C THR A 865 -16.33 -41.24 54.27
N ASN A 866 -17.23 -40.73 53.43
CA ASN A 866 -16.95 -39.83 52.30
C ASN A 866 -16.02 -40.40 51.22
N GLN A 867 -16.30 -41.63 50.79
CA GLN A 867 -15.56 -42.32 49.73
C GLN A 867 -16.39 -43.43 49.10
N SER A 868 -16.11 -43.78 47.85
CA SER A 868 -16.73 -44.91 47.16
C SER A 868 -15.73 -46.04 46.97
N THR A 869 -16.10 -47.24 47.42
CA THR A 869 -15.30 -48.47 47.35
C THR A 869 -15.86 -49.38 46.27
N PHE A 870 -15.09 -49.61 45.21
CA PHE A 870 -15.40 -50.52 44.11
C PHE A 870 -14.76 -51.88 44.39
N MET A 871 -15.47 -52.96 44.13
CA MET A 871 -15.09 -54.34 44.47
C MET A 871 -15.43 -55.27 43.30
N THR A 872 -14.59 -56.27 43.07
CA THR A 872 -14.82 -57.30 42.04
C THR A 872 -14.25 -58.64 42.52
N ASN A 873 -14.79 -59.75 42.04
CA ASN A 873 -14.24 -61.08 42.29
C ASN A 873 -14.28 -61.91 41.00
N SER A 874 -13.10 -62.31 40.51
CA SER A 874 -12.96 -63.07 39.26
C SER A 874 -13.44 -64.53 39.34
N GLU A 875 -13.95 -65.00 40.48
CA GLU A 875 -14.67 -66.27 40.61
C GLU A 875 -16.10 -66.21 40.03
N PHE A 876 -16.69 -65.02 39.92
CA PHE A 876 -18.06 -64.82 39.42
C PHE A 876 -18.06 -64.21 38.01
N ASP A 877 -18.39 -65.04 37.02
CA ASP A 877 -18.48 -64.67 35.60
C ASP A 877 -19.87 -64.11 35.23
N CYS A 878 -19.90 -63.16 34.29
CA CYS A 878 -21.12 -62.65 33.65
C CYS A 878 -21.08 -62.67 32.10
N GLY A 879 -20.05 -63.27 31.50
CA GLY A 879 -19.85 -63.44 30.06
C GLY A 879 -18.48 -62.92 29.57
N GLU A 880 -18.09 -63.29 28.35
CA GLU A 880 -16.86 -62.78 27.72
C GLU A 880 -16.84 -61.24 27.69
N GLY A 881 -15.75 -60.62 28.16
CA GLY A 881 -15.64 -59.16 28.28
C GLY A 881 -16.56 -58.53 29.33
N CYS A 882 -17.18 -59.33 30.20
CA CYS A 882 -18.01 -58.88 31.32
C CYS A 882 -17.26 -59.01 32.66
N SER A 883 -17.58 -58.16 33.63
CA SER A 883 -17.14 -58.30 35.02
C SER A 883 -18.17 -57.71 35.98
N ILE A 884 -18.37 -58.39 37.11
CA ILE A 884 -19.25 -57.91 38.17
C ILE A 884 -18.46 -56.94 39.06
N VAL A 885 -18.89 -55.69 39.09
CA VAL A 885 -18.37 -54.62 39.95
C VAL A 885 -19.44 -54.24 40.96
N SER A 886 -19.16 -54.47 42.23
CA SER A 886 -19.99 -53.99 43.35
C SER A 886 -19.42 -52.69 43.92
N VAL A 887 -20.28 -51.81 44.43
CA VAL A 887 -19.86 -50.48 44.92
C VAL A 887 -20.51 -50.19 46.27
N LEU A 888 -19.73 -49.70 47.25
CA LEU A 888 -20.21 -49.12 48.49
C LEU A 888 -19.90 -47.62 48.50
N GLU A 889 -20.94 -46.78 48.47
CA GLU A 889 -20.86 -45.35 48.78
C GLU A 889 -20.91 -45.17 50.29
N ALA A 890 -19.75 -44.90 50.92
CA ALA A 890 -19.65 -44.77 52.36
C ALA A 890 -20.06 -43.36 52.83
N SER A 891 -21.13 -43.29 53.64
CA SER A 891 -21.72 -42.04 54.12
C SER A 891 -22.39 -42.21 55.47
N ASP A 892 -22.29 -41.22 56.35
CA ASP A 892 -23.01 -41.19 57.63
C ASP A 892 -24.50 -40.80 57.48
N THR A 893 -24.93 -40.33 56.30
CA THR A 893 -26.30 -39.79 56.09
C THR A 893 -27.09 -40.53 55.01
N ALA A 894 -26.45 -40.90 53.90
CA ALA A 894 -27.10 -41.54 52.75
C ALA A 894 -26.21 -42.63 52.09
N PRO A 895 -25.85 -43.71 52.81
CA PRO A 895 -25.03 -44.78 52.24
C PRO A 895 -25.81 -45.72 51.32
N TRP A 896 -25.18 -46.08 50.20
CA TRP A 896 -25.75 -46.92 49.14
C TRP A 896 -24.81 -48.06 48.75
N TYR A 897 -25.39 -49.19 48.36
CA TYR A 897 -24.69 -50.34 47.80
C TYR A 897 -25.21 -50.63 46.39
N TYR A 898 -24.30 -50.96 45.47
CA TYR A 898 -24.63 -51.31 44.08
C TYR A 898 -24.01 -52.66 43.72
N SER A 899 -24.65 -53.35 42.78
CA SER A 899 -24.04 -54.44 42.02
C SER A 899 -24.28 -54.18 40.54
N CYS A 900 -23.20 -54.18 39.76
CA CYS A 900 -23.20 -53.79 38.36
C CYS A 900 -22.48 -54.81 37.49
N ASN A 901 -23.13 -55.27 36.42
CA ASN A 901 -22.45 -56.00 35.36
C ASN A 901 -21.87 -54.96 34.39
N VAL A 902 -20.55 -54.84 34.32
CA VAL A 902 -19.82 -53.98 33.38
C VAL A 902 -19.39 -54.84 32.19
N THR A 903 -19.55 -54.36 30.97
CA THR A 903 -19.22 -55.13 29.75
C THR A 903 -18.47 -54.26 28.75
N VAL A 904 -17.44 -54.82 28.12
CA VAL A 904 -16.76 -54.25 26.94
C VAL A 904 -17.10 -55.12 25.73
N GLY A 905 -17.71 -54.54 24.71
CA GLY A 905 -18.17 -55.28 23.53
C GLY A 905 -17.06 -55.61 22.52
N GLN A 906 -17.43 -56.37 21.50
CA GLN A 906 -16.58 -56.67 20.33
C GLN A 906 -16.38 -55.43 19.43
N VAL A 907 -15.37 -55.45 18.54
CA VAL A 907 -15.04 -54.30 17.70
C VAL A 907 -15.95 -54.24 16.46
N ALA A 908 -16.86 -53.27 16.44
CA ALA A 908 -17.69 -53.01 15.28
C ALA A 908 -16.82 -52.67 14.05
N ASN A 909 -17.12 -53.29 12.90
CA ASN A 909 -16.37 -53.20 11.65
C ASN A 909 -14.92 -53.72 11.70
N ALA A 910 -14.58 -54.62 12.62
CA ALA A 910 -13.39 -55.46 12.46
C ALA A 910 -13.47 -56.28 11.16
N THR A 911 -12.32 -56.54 10.54
CA THR A 911 -12.20 -57.22 9.23
C THR A 911 -10.99 -58.15 9.15
N ARG A 912 -10.20 -58.21 10.22
CA ARG A 912 -8.97 -58.98 10.38
C ARG A 912 -8.82 -59.30 11.88
N LEU A 913 -8.07 -60.34 12.24
CA LEU A 913 -7.87 -60.68 13.66
C LEU A 913 -7.12 -59.57 14.42
N GLU A 914 -6.23 -58.85 13.73
CA GLU A 914 -5.49 -57.70 14.22
C GLU A 914 -6.38 -56.46 14.50
N HIS A 915 -7.68 -56.51 14.18
CA HIS A 915 -8.63 -55.41 14.41
C HIS A 915 -9.50 -55.61 15.67
N GLU A 916 -9.48 -56.79 16.30
CA GLU A 916 -10.26 -57.13 17.49
C GLU A 916 -9.53 -56.78 18.80
N LEU A 917 -10.28 -56.78 19.91
CA LEU A 917 -9.70 -56.79 21.26
C LEU A 917 -9.44 -58.23 21.72
N GLY A 918 -8.34 -58.47 22.44
CA GLY A 918 -8.12 -59.74 23.13
C GLY A 918 -8.91 -59.81 24.45
N MET A 919 -9.46 -60.98 24.78
CA MET A 919 -10.29 -61.21 25.99
C MET A 919 -9.63 -60.68 27.28
N ASN A 920 -8.34 -60.98 27.48
CA ASN A 920 -7.56 -60.47 28.61
C ASN A 920 -7.59 -58.93 28.74
N LEU A 921 -7.68 -58.18 27.63
CA LEU A 921 -7.82 -56.72 27.68
C LEU A 921 -9.27 -56.31 28.02
N THR A 922 -10.29 -56.96 27.45
CA THR A 922 -11.71 -56.64 27.73
C THR A 922 -12.07 -56.92 29.19
N ASP A 923 -11.61 -58.04 29.74
CA ASP A 923 -11.94 -58.46 31.10
C ASP A 923 -11.25 -57.54 32.13
N LEU A 924 -9.97 -57.21 31.91
CA LEU A 924 -9.24 -56.23 32.71
C LEU A 924 -9.80 -54.80 32.60
N ALA A 925 -10.40 -54.45 31.45
CA ALA A 925 -11.07 -53.17 31.28
C ALA A 925 -12.42 -53.11 32.02
N ALA A 926 -13.23 -54.17 31.93
CA ALA A 926 -14.53 -54.27 32.61
C ALA A 926 -14.39 -54.25 34.14
N ALA A 927 -13.45 -55.02 34.70
CA ALA A 927 -13.15 -55.02 36.14
C ALA A 927 -12.34 -53.79 36.60
N GLY A 928 -11.79 -53.01 35.65
CA GLY A 928 -10.64 -52.11 35.85
C GLY A 928 -10.70 -51.16 37.04
N ILE A 929 -11.90 -50.63 37.35
CA ILE A 929 -12.12 -49.67 38.44
C ILE A 929 -11.86 -50.24 39.84
N ALA A 930 -11.98 -51.55 40.01
CA ALA A 930 -11.79 -52.24 41.29
C ALA A 930 -10.43 -52.97 41.42
N LEU A 931 -9.57 -52.89 40.41
CA LEU A 931 -8.30 -53.63 40.37
C LEU A 931 -7.17 -52.90 41.12
N GLN A 932 -6.43 -53.64 41.95
CA GLN A 932 -5.22 -53.18 42.65
C GLN A 932 -3.95 -53.85 42.15
N GLY A 933 -4.04 -55.09 41.65
CA GLY A 933 -2.88 -55.85 41.18
C GLY A 933 -2.04 -56.52 42.27
N TYR A 934 -2.55 -56.60 43.50
CA TYR A 934 -1.99 -57.37 44.61
C TYR A 934 -3.12 -57.94 45.49
N ALA A 935 -2.80 -58.90 46.36
CA ALA A 935 -3.78 -59.55 47.23
C ALA A 935 -4.27 -58.63 48.35
N VAL A 936 -5.57 -58.71 48.65
CA VAL A 936 -6.36 -57.62 49.25
C VAL A 936 -6.06 -57.34 50.74
N SER A 937 -5.83 -58.38 51.54
CA SER A 937 -5.67 -58.24 52.99
C SER A 937 -5.07 -59.51 53.60
N SER A 938 -4.48 -59.39 54.80
CA SER A 938 -4.11 -60.55 55.62
C SER A 938 -5.31 -61.25 56.28
N LEU A 939 -6.52 -60.69 56.16
CA LEU A 939 -7.76 -61.25 56.71
C LEU A 939 -8.48 -62.23 55.76
N LEU A 940 -8.30 -62.05 54.46
CA LEU A 940 -8.87 -62.90 53.41
C LEU A 940 -7.75 -63.22 52.42
N ASN A 941 -7.18 -64.42 52.53
CA ASN A 941 -6.07 -64.89 51.68
C ASN A 941 -6.59 -65.36 50.31
N ASP A 942 -7.36 -64.50 49.65
CA ASP A 942 -7.94 -64.69 48.33
C ASP A 942 -7.31 -63.70 47.34
N THR A 943 -6.99 -64.19 46.15
CA THR A 943 -6.40 -63.44 45.04
C THR A 943 -7.41 -63.08 43.95
N ASN A 944 -8.59 -63.70 43.98
CA ASN A 944 -9.66 -63.51 42.99
C ASN A 944 -10.47 -62.24 43.30
N PHE A 945 -10.70 -61.98 44.59
CA PHE A 945 -11.30 -60.75 45.07
C PHE A 945 -10.30 -59.56 45.02
N GLN A 946 -10.71 -58.44 44.42
CA GLN A 946 -10.00 -57.16 44.46
C GLN A 946 -10.96 -56.00 44.76
N TYR A 947 -10.42 -54.91 45.34
CA TYR A 947 -11.14 -53.67 45.59
C TYR A 947 -10.23 -52.48 45.33
N GLN A 948 -10.83 -51.32 45.07
CA GLN A 948 -10.15 -50.04 45.04
C GLN A 948 -11.10 -48.94 45.52
N SER A 949 -10.57 -47.91 46.17
CA SER A 949 -11.38 -46.88 46.84
C SER A 949 -10.96 -45.48 46.45
N TYR A 950 -11.95 -44.60 46.27
CA TYR A 950 -11.78 -43.25 45.75
C TYR A 950 -12.48 -42.23 46.66
N PRO A 951 -11.82 -41.11 47.03
CA PRO A 951 -12.45 -40.04 47.82
C PRO A 951 -13.69 -39.44 47.13
N ALA A 952 -14.69 -39.03 47.90
CA ALA A 952 -15.93 -38.46 47.38
C ALA A 952 -15.72 -37.22 46.49
N GLU A 953 -14.63 -36.49 46.66
CA GLU A 953 -14.26 -35.31 45.86
C GLU A 953 -13.65 -35.67 44.49
N SER A 954 -13.44 -36.94 44.18
CA SER A 954 -12.86 -37.42 42.92
C SER A 954 -13.93 -37.89 41.93
N VAL A 955 -13.64 -37.79 40.62
CA VAL A 955 -14.61 -38.10 39.53
C VAL A 955 -15.20 -39.51 39.63
N PHE A 956 -14.40 -40.51 40.06
CA PHE A 956 -14.88 -41.88 40.24
C PHE A 956 -15.28 -42.21 41.68
N GLY A 957 -14.99 -41.35 42.66
CA GLY A 957 -15.41 -41.52 44.05
C GLY A 957 -16.70 -40.79 44.43
N THR A 958 -17.14 -39.83 43.60
CA THR A 958 -18.36 -39.02 43.81
C THR A 958 -19.59 -39.92 44.05
N PRO A 959 -20.37 -39.71 45.11
CA PRO A 959 -21.61 -40.45 45.34
C PRO A 959 -22.66 -40.20 44.26
N MET A 960 -23.41 -41.25 43.91
CA MET A 960 -24.52 -41.23 42.95
C MET A 960 -25.89 -41.33 43.64
N GLU A 961 -25.94 -41.41 44.98
CA GLU A 961 -27.16 -41.33 45.81
C GLU A 961 -28.25 -42.37 45.46
N GLY A 962 -27.84 -43.56 45.02
CA GLY A 962 -28.70 -44.66 44.59
C GLY A 962 -29.04 -44.65 43.09
N ASN A 963 -28.58 -43.65 42.33
CA ASN A 963 -28.91 -43.48 40.92
C ASN A 963 -28.15 -44.46 40.01
N ASN A 964 -28.83 -45.54 39.63
CA ASN A 964 -28.31 -46.57 38.74
C ASN A 964 -27.82 -46.03 37.40
N GLY A 965 -28.50 -45.05 36.78
CA GLY A 965 -28.14 -44.56 35.45
C GLY A 965 -26.76 -43.87 35.42
N VAL A 966 -26.49 -43.01 36.41
CA VAL A 966 -25.20 -42.29 36.46
C VAL A 966 -24.07 -43.24 36.87
N MET A 967 -24.32 -44.21 37.76
CA MET A 967 -23.36 -45.27 38.08
C MET A 967 -23.04 -46.15 36.84
N GLN A 968 -24.03 -46.47 36.01
CA GLN A 968 -23.82 -47.22 34.77
C GLN A 968 -22.91 -46.46 33.78
N VAL A 969 -23.19 -45.17 33.55
CA VAL A 969 -22.35 -44.31 32.69
C VAL A 969 -20.94 -44.16 33.26
N LEU A 970 -20.78 -44.04 34.58
CA LEU A 970 -19.48 -43.92 35.25
C LEU A 970 -18.61 -45.17 35.07
N LEU A 971 -19.20 -46.36 35.21
CA LEU A 971 -18.50 -47.64 35.00
C LEU A 971 -18.17 -47.88 33.52
N ALA A 972 -19.13 -47.63 32.61
CA ALA A 972 -18.90 -47.70 31.16
C ALA A 972 -17.82 -46.72 30.69
N ARG A 973 -17.75 -45.52 31.31
CA ARG A 973 -16.68 -44.53 31.07
C ARG A 973 -15.32 -45.05 31.55
N PHE A 974 -15.24 -45.61 32.75
CA PHE A 974 -13.97 -46.15 33.25
C PHE A 974 -13.45 -47.26 32.33
N ALA A 975 -14.30 -48.23 32.00
CA ALA A 975 -13.93 -49.39 31.18
C ALA A 975 -13.51 -48.98 29.75
N ILE A 976 -14.24 -48.07 29.09
CA ILE A 976 -13.80 -47.56 27.78
C ILE A 976 -12.49 -46.76 27.90
N GLY A 977 -12.28 -46.07 29.03
CA GLY A 977 -11.04 -45.34 29.32
C GLY A 977 -9.82 -46.25 29.39
N VAL A 978 -9.94 -47.46 29.98
CA VAL A 978 -8.87 -48.47 29.95
C VAL A 978 -8.52 -48.85 28.51
N VAL A 979 -9.52 -49.12 27.67
CA VAL A 979 -9.32 -49.52 26.26
C VAL A 979 -8.70 -48.39 25.44
N ALA A 980 -9.19 -47.16 25.60
CA ALA A 980 -8.72 -46.00 24.87
C ALA A 980 -7.27 -45.63 25.22
N ILE A 981 -6.92 -45.61 26.50
CA ILE A 981 -5.54 -45.33 26.94
C ILE A 981 -4.59 -46.49 26.61
N ALA A 982 -5.05 -47.74 26.61
CA ALA A 982 -4.28 -48.87 26.09
C ALA A 982 -3.97 -48.70 24.60
N ALA A 983 -4.93 -48.25 23.78
CA ALA A 983 -4.69 -48.01 22.35
C ALA A 983 -3.64 -46.91 22.09
N GLU A 984 -3.60 -45.85 22.90
CA GLU A 984 -2.59 -44.78 22.76
C GLU A 984 -1.20 -45.16 23.37
N ASN A 985 -1.06 -46.32 24.02
CA ASN A 985 0.15 -46.69 24.78
C ASN A 985 0.74 -48.09 24.50
N ASN A 986 -0.02 -49.01 23.93
CA ASN A 986 0.45 -50.32 23.49
C ASN A 986 1.43 -50.20 22.30
N ALA A 987 2.08 -51.31 21.92
CA ALA A 987 3.05 -51.32 20.83
C ALA A 987 2.36 -51.30 19.45
N ASP A 988 2.91 -50.55 18.49
CA ASP A 988 2.43 -50.54 17.11
C ASP A 988 2.76 -51.83 16.35
N ILE A 989 1.81 -52.29 15.53
CA ILE A 989 1.99 -53.29 14.47
C ILE A 989 1.74 -52.64 13.10
N ILE A 990 2.51 -53.07 12.09
CA ILE A 990 2.44 -52.53 10.72
C ILE A 990 1.66 -53.50 9.83
N LEU A 991 0.61 -53.01 9.18
CA LEU A 991 -0.27 -53.77 8.28
C LEU A 991 -0.38 -53.09 6.90
N GLU A 992 -0.73 -53.85 5.87
CA GLU A 992 -1.14 -53.29 4.57
C GLU A 992 -2.59 -52.80 4.64
N GLY A 993 -2.83 -51.56 4.19
CA GLY A 993 -4.15 -50.93 4.22
C GLY A 993 -4.24 -49.66 3.38
N THR A 994 -4.96 -48.65 3.89
CA THR A 994 -5.11 -47.35 3.23
C THR A 994 -4.43 -46.25 4.02
N MET A 995 -3.15 -46.03 3.74
CA MET A 995 -2.31 -45.03 4.38
C MET A 995 -2.87 -43.60 4.25
N PRO A 996 -3.04 -42.84 5.35
CA PRO A 996 -3.47 -41.45 5.31
C PRO A 996 -2.31 -40.52 4.91
N LEU A 997 -2.56 -39.61 3.97
CA LEU A 997 -1.61 -38.58 3.55
C LEU A 997 -2.21 -37.16 3.65
N LYS A 998 -1.34 -36.18 3.89
CA LYS A 998 -1.73 -34.77 4.01
C LYS A 998 -2.17 -34.20 2.65
N GLY A 999 -3.48 -34.05 2.48
CA GLY A 999 -4.07 -33.50 1.26
C GLY A 999 -4.03 -31.97 1.17
N THR A 1000 -4.62 -31.42 0.12
CA THR A 1000 -4.85 -29.96 -0.01
C THR A 1000 -6.32 -29.66 -0.22
N LYS A 1001 -6.82 -28.54 0.29
CA LYS A 1001 -8.18 -28.04 0.07
C LYS A 1001 -8.13 -26.69 -0.66
N LEU A 1002 -9.19 -26.33 -1.38
CA LEU A 1002 -9.35 -24.97 -1.90
C LEU A 1002 -10.16 -24.19 -0.88
N ASN A 1003 -9.53 -23.20 -0.24
CA ASN A 1003 -10.19 -22.29 0.67
C ASN A 1003 -10.54 -21.00 -0.07
N VAL A 1004 -11.80 -20.57 -0.02
CA VAL A 1004 -12.27 -19.36 -0.70
C VAL A 1004 -12.70 -18.36 0.37
N SER A 1005 -11.74 -17.57 0.83
CA SER A 1005 -11.89 -16.67 1.98
C SER A 1005 -12.84 -15.51 1.74
N HIS A 1006 -13.01 -15.08 0.48
CA HIS A 1006 -13.76 -13.87 0.14
C HIS A 1006 -14.71 -14.05 -1.07
N TRP A 1007 -15.68 -14.96 -0.97
CA TRP A 1007 -16.75 -15.12 -1.99
C TRP A 1007 -17.38 -13.79 -2.42
N ASN A 1008 -17.71 -12.91 -1.45
CA ASN A 1008 -18.29 -11.59 -1.72
C ASN A 1008 -17.40 -10.71 -2.62
N MET A 1009 -16.07 -10.80 -2.50
CA MET A 1009 -15.13 -10.08 -3.37
C MET A 1009 -15.08 -10.67 -4.78
N ILE A 1010 -15.14 -12.01 -4.91
CA ILE A 1010 -15.22 -12.69 -6.22
C ILE A 1010 -16.51 -12.27 -6.95
N HIS A 1011 -17.66 -12.31 -6.26
CA HIS A 1011 -18.93 -11.83 -6.80
C HIS A 1011 -18.85 -10.36 -7.22
N LEU A 1012 -18.35 -9.49 -6.34
CA LEU A 1012 -18.21 -8.05 -6.59
C LEU A 1012 -17.34 -7.78 -7.83
N ILE A 1013 -16.15 -8.36 -7.91
CA ILE A 1013 -15.21 -8.12 -9.03
C ILE A 1013 -15.79 -8.61 -10.35
N LEU A 1014 -16.36 -9.81 -10.39
CA LEU A 1014 -16.89 -10.40 -11.63
C LEU A 1014 -18.15 -9.67 -12.13
N VAL A 1015 -19.09 -9.35 -11.23
CA VAL A 1015 -20.31 -8.60 -11.57
C VAL A 1015 -20.01 -7.15 -11.93
N LEU A 1016 -19.09 -6.48 -11.22
CA LEU A 1016 -18.64 -5.13 -11.56
C LEU A 1016 -17.96 -5.10 -12.92
N THR A 1017 -17.11 -6.08 -13.23
CA THR A 1017 -16.46 -6.20 -14.55
C THR A 1017 -17.50 -6.33 -15.67
N ALA A 1018 -18.43 -7.28 -15.54
CA ALA A 1018 -19.47 -7.52 -16.53
C ALA A 1018 -20.40 -6.31 -16.74
N SER A 1019 -20.84 -5.67 -15.66
CA SER A 1019 -21.76 -4.53 -15.70
C SER A 1019 -21.08 -3.25 -16.20
N LEU A 1020 -19.84 -2.98 -15.80
CA LEU A 1020 -19.05 -1.84 -16.29
C LEU A 1020 -18.72 -1.99 -17.78
N GLN A 1021 -18.35 -3.20 -18.23
CA GLN A 1021 -18.12 -3.49 -19.64
C GLN A 1021 -19.39 -3.26 -20.49
N LEU A 1022 -20.55 -3.75 -20.03
CA LEU A 1022 -21.82 -3.60 -20.75
C LEU A 1022 -22.28 -2.14 -20.81
N THR A 1023 -22.26 -1.44 -19.68
CA THR A 1023 -22.70 -0.03 -19.59
C THR A 1023 -21.79 0.90 -20.42
N LEU A 1024 -20.47 0.73 -20.35
CA LEU A 1024 -19.54 1.46 -21.22
C LEU A 1024 -19.73 1.10 -22.70
N GLY A 1025 -19.99 -0.18 -23.02
CA GLY A 1025 -20.24 -0.64 -24.39
C GLY A 1025 -21.49 -0.02 -25.00
N ILE A 1026 -22.59 -0.01 -24.26
CA ILE A 1026 -23.85 0.64 -24.66
C ILE A 1026 -23.64 2.15 -24.80
N ALA A 1027 -22.97 2.80 -23.84
CA ALA A 1027 -22.67 4.23 -23.91
C ALA A 1027 -21.81 4.57 -25.13
N ALA A 1028 -20.77 3.80 -25.42
CA ALA A 1028 -19.91 3.97 -26.59
C ALA A 1028 -20.71 3.82 -27.90
N ALA A 1029 -21.57 2.80 -28.02
CA ALA A 1029 -22.41 2.60 -29.18
C ALA A 1029 -23.44 3.74 -29.39
N VAL A 1030 -24.10 4.20 -28.31
CA VAL A 1030 -25.06 5.32 -28.36
C VAL A 1030 -24.38 6.65 -28.72
N ILE A 1031 -23.15 6.87 -28.26
CA ILE A 1031 -22.36 8.05 -28.59
C ILE A 1031 -21.86 8.00 -30.05
N ALA A 1032 -21.31 6.86 -30.48
CA ALA A 1032 -20.83 6.66 -31.85
C ALA A 1032 -21.95 6.83 -32.88
N ASN A 1033 -23.15 6.28 -32.63
CA ASN A 1033 -24.33 6.40 -33.49
C ASN A 1033 -24.88 7.85 -33.63
N ARG A 1034 -24.28 8.87 -33.00
CA ARG A 1034 -24.58 10.28 -33.31
C ARG A 1034 -23.99 10.74 -34.65
N VAL A 1035 -23.07 9.97 -35.22
CA VAL A 1035 -22.31 10.26 -36.44
C VAL A 1035 -22.33 9.00 -37.32
N VAL A 1036 -22.29 9.13 -38.65
CA VAL A 1036 -22.10 7.97 -39.53
C VAL A 1036 -20.65 7.51 -39.45
N VAL A 1037 -20.43 6.23 -39.13
CA VAL A 1037 -19.09 5.64 -38.95
C VAL A 1037 -18.75 4.78 -40.18
N PRO A 1038 -17.61 5.00 -40.87
CA PRO A 1038 -17.18 4.18 -42.01
C PRO A 1038 -16.97 2.71 -41.61
N GLY A 1039 -16.82 1.78 -42.55
CA GLY A 1039 -16.45 0.41 -42.20
C GLY A 1039 -15.06 0.32 -41.56
N GLU A 1040 -14.72 -0.88 -41.09
CA GLU A 1040 -13.47 -1.14 -40.38
C GLU A 1040 -12.28 -1.39 -41.34
N GLY A 1041 -12.52 -1.37 -42.66
CA GLY A 1041 -11.49 -1.60 -43.68
C GLY A 1041 -10.52 -0.44 -43.84
N ALA A 1042 -9.22 -0.75 -43.91
CA ALA A 1042 -8.17 0.26 -44.11
C ALA A 1042 -8.36 1.11 -45.38
N VAL A 1043 -8.95 0.54 -46.43
CA VAL A 1043 -9.30 1.23 -47.68
C VAL A 1043 -10.38 2.29 -47.46
N GLU A 1044 -11.41 2.00 -46.68
CA GLU A 1044 -12.51 2.92 -46.36
C GLU A 1044 -11.98 4.12 -45.55
N VAL A 1045 -11.12 3.85 -44.56
CA VAL A 1045 -10.43 4.89 -43.77
C VAL A 1045 -9.51 5.74 -44.67
N ALA A 1046 -8.81 5.13 -45.62
CA ALA A 1046 -7.97 5.84 -46.58
C ALA A 1046 -8.79 6.71 -47.55
N GLN A 1047 -9.98 6.27 -47.96
CA GLN A 1047 -10.90 7.04 -48.82
C GLN A 1047 -11.46 8.26 -48.09
N VAL A 1048 -11.87 8.14 -46.82
CA VAL A 1048 -12.24 9.30 -45.97
C VAL A 1048 -11.07 10.31 -45.83
N MET A 1049 -9.84 9.81 -45.79
CA MET A 1049 -8.60 10.62 -45.69
C MET A 1049 -8.07 11.12 -47.05
N ARG A 1050 -8.70 10.76 -48.18
CA ARG A 1050 -8.21 11.04 -49.55
C ARG A 1050 -7.94 12.52 -49.80
N ALA A 1051 -8.83 13.41 -49.35
CA ALA A 1051 -8.66 14.85 -49.46
C ALA A 1051 -7.39 15.36 -48.75
N MET A 1052 -7.06 14.81 -47.57
CA MET A 1052 -5.88 15.17 -46.80
C MET A 1052 -4.59 14.65 -47.45
N ALA A 1053 -4.62 13.44 -48.02
CA ALA A 1053 -3.48 12.84 -48.71
C ALA A 1053 -3.15 13.53 -50.05
N ILE A 1054 -4.17 13.88 -50.84
CA ILE A 1054 -4.00 14.64 -52.08
C ILE A 1054 -3.45 16.05 -51.79
N ARG A 1055 -3.95 16.72 -50.74
CA ARG A 1055 -3.49 18.06 -50.35
C ARG A 1055 -2.02 18.07 -49.91
N GLU A 1056 -1.56 17.03 -49.22
CA GLU A 1056 -0.13 16.85 -48.88
C GLU A 1056 0.75 16.64 -50.12
N ARG A 1057 0.30 15.85 -51.11
CA ARG A 1057 1.06 15.67 -52.36
C ARG A 1057 1.23 16.98 -53.12
N MET A 1058 0.18 17.81 -53.22
CA MET A 1058 0.31 19.15 -53.82
C MET A 1058 1.25 20.06 -53.01
N ALA A 1059 1.09 20.13 -51.69
CA ALA A 1059 1.93 20.98 -50.84
C ALA A 1059 3.42 20.58 -50.81
N ASN A 1060 3.75 19.30 -51.09
CA ASN A 1060 5.12 18.84 -51.27
C ASN A 1060 5.61 18.97 -52.73
N GLY A 1061 4.71 19.00 -53.71
CA GLY A 1061 5.02 19.25 -55.12
C GLY A 1061 5.46 20.70 -55.35
N ASP A 1062 4.68 21.66 -54.83
CA ASP A 1062 5.00 23.11 -54.89
C ASP A 1062 6.37 23.44 -54.26
N ALA A 1063 6.85 22.61 -53.33
CA ALA A 1063 8.14 22.74 -52.67
C ALA A 1063 9.34 22.18 -53.48
N GLY A 1064 9.09 21.49 -54.60
CA GLY A 1064 10.13 20.83 -55.40
C GLY A 1064 10.84 21.73 -56.40
N GLU A 1065 10.18 22.78 -56.90
CA GLU A 1065 10.62 23.45 -58.14
C GLU A 1065 11.03 24.93 -57.97
N LYS A 1066 10.77 25.57 -56.82
CA LYS A 1066 11.32 26.89 -56.50
C LYS A 1066 11.80 26.98 -55.05
N GLY A 1067 13.08 27.28 -54.87
CA GLY A 1067 13.75 27.48 -53.58
C GLY A 1067 13.36 28.78 -52.87
N SER A 1068 12.06 28.96 -52.57
CA SER A 1068 11.53 30.10 -51.82
C SER A 1068 11.04 29.66 -50.43
N SER A 1069 11.11 30.58 -49.46
CA SER A 1069 10.75 30.33 -48.05
C SER A 1069 9.23 30.26 -47.85
N GLY A 1070 8.61 29.18 -48.34
CA GLY A 1070 7.17 28.94 -48.24
C GLY A 1070 6.70 28.83 -46.78
N THR A 1071 5.95 29.85 -46.32
CA THR A 1071 5.40 29.87 -44.96
C THR A 1071 4.40 28.72 -44.78
N LYS A 1072 4.71 27.78 -43.87
CA LYS A 1072 3.88 26.58 -43.62
C LYS A 1072 2.49 26.95 -43.09
N SER A 1073 1.50 26.95 -43.99
CA SER A 1073 0.08 27.11 -43.65
C SER A 1073 -0.39 25.98 -42.72
N ASN A 1074 -0.89 26.35 -41.54
CA ASN A 1074 -1.36 25.40 -40.54
C ASN A 1074 -2.81 24.97 -40.82
N SER A 1075 -3.02 24.01 -41.73
CA SER A 1075 -4.36 23.48 -42.00
C SER A 1075 -4.92 22.67 -40.81
N LEU A 1076 -6.17 22.95 -40.47
CA LEU A 1076 -6.93 22.22 -39.46
C LEU A 1076 -8.07 21.44 -40.12
N TRP A 1077 -8.34 20.24 -39.64
CA TRP A 1077 -9.21 19.27 -40.28
C TRP A 1077 -10.30 18.79 -39.33
N ILE A 1078 -11.53 18.70 -39.80
CA ILE A 1078 -12.69 18.11 -39.08
C ILE A 1078 -13.29 16.99 -39.91
N TYR A 1079 -13.94 16.03 -39.25
CA TYR A 1079 -14.66 14.95 -39.92
C TYR A 1079 -16.13 15.34 -40.15
N ARG A 1080 -16.68 15.04 -41.33
CA ARG A 1080 -18.07 15.35 -41.72
C ARG A 1080 -18.79 14.13 -42.28
N ASP A 1081 -20.05 13.97 -41.90
CA ASP A 1081 -21.02 13.04 -42.48
C ASP A 1081 -22.19 13.83 -43.11
N THR A 1082 -22.02 14.29 -44.35
CA THR A 1082 -23.03 15.08 -45.08
C THR A 1082 -24.00 14.17 -45.85
N LEU A 1083 -25.30 14.27 -45.60
CA LEU A 1083 -26.33 13.56 -46.37
C LEU A 1083 -26.34 14.05 -47.83
N VAL A 1084 -26.34 13.12 -48.80
CA VAL A 1084 -26.35 13.41 -50.25
C VAL A 1084 -27.66 12.94 -50.88
N SER A 1085 -27.98 11.65 -50.81
CA SER A 1085 -29.32 11.15 -51.15
C SER A 1085 -30.15 11.03 -49.90
N LYS A 1086 -31.33 11.67 -49.90
CA LYS A 1086 -32.29 11.62 -48.80
C LYS A 1086 -33.12 10.33 -48.82
N ASP A 1087 -33.43 9.84 -50.01
CA ASP A 1087 -34.36 8.72 -50.21
C ASP A 1087 -33.64 7.36 -50.07
N ASP A 1088 -32.36 7.28 -50.48
CA ASP A 1088 -31.48 6.13 -50.20
C ASP A 1088 -30.79 6.20 -48.82
N GLY A 1089 -30.81 7.36 -48.16
CA GLY A 1089 -30.15 7.59 -46.87
C GLY A 1089 -28.61 7.52 -46.92
N ILE A 1090 -28.01 7.93 -48.04
CA ILE A 1090 -26.56 7.87 -48.29
C ILE A 1090 -25.88 9.18 -47.85
N TYR A 1091 -24.79 9.04 -47.09
CA TYR A 1091 -23.95 10.12 -46.59
C TYR A 1091 -22.58 10.08 -47.26
N ASP A 1092 -22.02 11.25 -47.57
CA ASP A 1092 -20.63 11.43 -48.00
C ASP A 1092 -19.74 11.67 -46.78
N LEU A 1093 -18.81 10.74 -46.54
CA LEU A 1093 -17.90 10.76 -45.39
C LEU A 1093 -16.55 11.34 -45.81
N HIS A 1094 -16.21 12.55 -45.36
CA HIS A 1094 -14.97 13.23 -45.75
C HIS A 1094 -14.33 14.04 -44.61
N MET A 1095 -13.04 14.36 -44.79
CA MET A 1095 -12.31 15.31 -43.96
C MET A 1095 -12.33 16.70 -44.60
N GLU A 1096 -12.89 17.69 -43.90
CA GLU A 1096 -13.00 19.09 -44.33
C GLU A 1096 -11.79 19.92 -43.83
N GLU A 1097 -11.17 20.69 -44.72
CA GLU A 1097 -10.04 21.58 -44.43
C GLU A 1097 -10.52 23.00 -44.06
N GLN A 1098 -10.14 23.48 -42.87
CA GLN A 1098 -10.16 24.90 -42.53
C GLN A 1098 -8.74 25.47 -42.67
N ARG A 1099 -8.58 26.43 -43.59
CA ARG A 1099 -7.35 27.19 -43.79
C ARG A 1099 -7.35 28.44 -42.92
N PHE A 1100 -6.16 28.79 -42.44
CA PHE A 1100 -5.86 30.12 -41.92
C PHE A 1100 -4.71 30.67 -42.77
N GLN A 1101 -4.99 31.69 -43.58
CA GLN A 1101 -3.95 32.51 -44.20
C GLN A 1101 -3.27 33.35 -43.09
N PRO A 1102 -1.95 33.56 -43.15
CA PRO A 1102 -1.34 34.70 -42.48
C PRO A 1102 -2.06 35.99 -42.94
N ARG A 1103 -2.20 36.97 -42.06
CA ARG A 1103 -2.72 38.29 -42.45
C ARG A 1103 -1.75 38.94 -43.42
N ASP A 1104 -2.23 39.28 -44.61
CA ASP A 1104 -1.69 40.43 -45.35
C ASP A 1104 -2.02 41.73 -44.58
N ALA A 1105 -1.27 42.79 -44.85
CA ALA A 1105 -1.29 44.02 -44.05
C ALA A 1105 -2.57 44.87 -44.21
N SER A 1106 -3.48 44.50 -45.12
CA SER A 1106 -4.79 45.12 -45.33
C SER A 1106 -5.87 44.41 -44.52
N GLY A 1107 -6.29 45.00 -43.40
CA GLY A 1107 -7.21 44.41 -42.43
C GLY A 1107 -8.68 44.30 -42.85
N MET A 1108 -8.97 43.63 -43.97
CA MET A 1108 -10.33 43.31 -44.43
C MET A 1108 -10.69 41.85 -44.11
N ILE A 1109 -11.92 41.61 -43.67
CA ILE A 1109 -12.50 40.26 -43.61
C ILE A 1109 -13.46 40.14 -44.79
N GLU A 1110 -13.09 39.39 -45.82
CA GLU A 1110 -14.04 39.00 -46.85
C GLU A 1110 -14.88 37.82 -46.32
N MET A 1111 -16.12 38.10 -45.91
CA MET A 1111 -17.09 37.05 -45.63
C MET A 1111 -17.51 36.41 -46.95
N ASN A 1112 -16.97 35.23 -47.27
CA ASN A 1112 -17.49 34.42 -48.36
C ASN A 1112 -18.84 33.80 -47.94
N GLN A 1113 -19.88 34.63 -48.07
CA GLN A 1113 -21.23 34.39 -47.57
C GLN A 1113 -22.02 33.59 -48.61
N GLN A 1114 -21.98 32.26 -48.54
CA GLN A 1114 -22.90 31.42 -49.32
C GLN A 1114 -24.35 31.70 -48.85
N LEU A 1115 -25.11 32.43 -49.67
CA LEU A 1115 -26.51 32.75 -49.37
C LEU A 1115 -27.36 31.47 -49.28
N PRO A 1116 -28.33 31.41 -48.34
CA PRO A 1116 -29.39 30.42 -48.41
C PRO A 1116 -30.34 30.76 -49.58
N ILE A 1117 -30.64 29.79 -50.44
CA ILE A 1117 -31.63 29.95 -51.50
C ILE A 1117 -33.01 30.13 -50.86
N SER A 1118 -33.63 31.29 -51.07
CA SER A 1118 -34.98 31.58 -50.63
C SER A 1118 -36.01 30.75 -51.39
N ARG A 1119 -36.84 29.98 -50.68
CA ARG A 1119 -38.09 29.45 -51.24
C ARG A 1119 -39.01 30.62 -51.58
N GLN A 1120 -39.21 30.92 -52.87
CA GLN A 1120 -40.44 31.55 -53.32
C GLN A 1120 -41.47 30.48 -53.67
N THR A 1121 -42.71 30.71 -53.27
CA THR A 1121 -43.85 29.85 -53.59
C THR A 1121 -44.73 30.57 -54.59
N THR A 1122 -44.77 30.07 -55.82
CA THR A 1122 -45.76 30.47 -56.83
C THR A 1122 -46.47 29.21 -57.32
N ALA A 1123 -47.78 29.19 -57.13
CA ALA A 1123 -48.66 28.21 -57.74
C ALA A 1123 -49.15 28.69 -59.12
N THR A 1124 -50.00 27.89 -59.75
CA THR A 1124 -50.41 27.93 -61.16
C THR A 1124 -49.30 27.44 -62.12
N LYS A 1125 -49.61 26.58 -63.11
CA LYS A 1125 -50.93 26.07 -63.53
C LYS A 1125 -50.87 24.57 -63.85
#